data_AF-A0A3G8H5S9-F1
#
_entry.id   AF-A0A3G8H5S9-F1
#
_cell.length_a   1.000
_cell.length_b   1.000
_cell.length_c   1.000
_cell.angle_alpha   90.00
_cell.angle_beta   90.00
_cell.angle_gamma   90.00
#
_symmetry.space_group_name_H-M   'P 1'
#
loop_
_entity.id
_entity.type
_entity.pdbx_description
1 polymer ?
#
loop_
_entity_poly.entity_id
_entity_poly.type
_entity_poly.pdbx_seq_one_letter_code
_entity_poly.pdbx_strand_id
1 'polypeptide(L)'
;MRKRIHGRRGVCATVLVGVATSAQSATVVGPSTTGVTLSTDTAYQLDAGTTVSAQHGDAVAVAGIAPVTFTSAGTIQSSLDGRASAVRFNVPGTFVNQASGLVHGNTFGVLMTGGGVGSNVVNYGDISVQASHAIYYDTDTSGTIDNYGTINAGTSGAVRSTADGIYIDSTGTVAINNHAGASIRSGVGNRDYAYGIIVERGTVDIRNEGSIEGYIGGIRSTTPNAVRIVNTAGGSIVANVGTAVQLGQGGTLTNNGVIAGGGGPAILLTGANNRVELGTGSVLQGTGNVVVASQGTGNAIALSGTGTEAGDFTATEGNGFASLAAGAGADWTLTGNVSMQGSGAATVSVDGNLALGGTVAIAGTGGTTIGSTGRLTLGTGGAGGFVNGNFSNDGELVLRRSDNFQIAGVLGGAGTLIQAGSGITALTGAGSTQGAVSVRSGALLLGQDGTFTTTGDFTTEAGATTAIAGRSSLTVGNSFTMNGTLDVAVGRNKRDITASTATIGPGATFNLVGYSADDAASVSELASSAFTVIHANTPNGLTGTFDAVRLGGKSSAADYLTLTSSYGPQSFVVGLGLTWYAAHSTRPDLAAGTFTLADPDDKFELDARLIDQAPNPATGWDGRTLTKLGPGTLQLSKANRYTGPTRVEAGTLLAGAANVVAASERVSLGPTATFDLGGFDQTVNNLSGSGAVALGTATLTLNQAADGAFDGVVSGPGGLGKTGAGALTLTRDQTYGGNTTVDAGALILDNGARLAGTGQVTVAPGALLGGYGGVGGSVVNHGVLAVADAAPGFDGRPAGVFAIAGSLVNQGEIRMGSPVPASTLTVGGDYTGNGGRLTLYTALGDDNSATDRLVINGNTSGQTLVGIRNAGGAGARTVNGIRIVQVDGRSDGVFTLDGRVVAGAYEYALQQGGVASPDDGDWYLRSLSAAPTPVPRPETGAYLANQMVAQAMFQHTYHDRAGLPDSDGPGQGRPARSTGWARLAGGHADGNADGGRLAASADTFVMQAGIDVLHRVTASGRWQAGVIAGYGTSTTHASARDNPAIARGTVNGVAAGIYGTWHRDAEGPAGPYVDSWVQYGNFRHTVKGGGLAGEDYTSQLWSGSVEAGWALPVGHTGAGVVHVEPQVQLVYTDYHAGSHTERTGTVVRSDRSGGVATRVGTRLFHAPAGEGVPTWMPYLELNWWHNSHGNAMAFDGVVVTQDGPRNRVETKVGAQARIGQRWRLWGNLGYQYGNGGYESITGLLGVRYAW
;
A
#
# COMPACT_ATOMS: atom_id res chain seq x y z
N MET A 1 18.70 78.43 -1.49
CA MET A 1 18.69 79.66 -0.67
C MET A 1 20.03 80.39 -0.78
N ARG A 2 19.99 81.60 -1.34
CA ARG A 2 20.78 82.84 -1.09
C ARG A 2 22.20 82.86 -0.47
N LYS A 3 23.05 83.67 -1.15
CA LYS A 3 24.18 84.54 -0.72
C LYS A 3 25.59 83.90 -0.63
N ARG A 4 26.73 84.53 -0.94
CA ARG A 4 27.13 85.84 -1.52
C ARG A 4 28.66 85.86 -1.76
N ILE A 5 29.09 86.44 -2.90
CA ILE A 5 30.10 87.53 -3.12
C ILE A 5 31.57 87.36 -2.65
N HIS A 6 32.51 87.40 -3.61
CA HIS A 6 33.50 88.48 -3.96
C HIS A 6 34.38 87.91 -5.09
N GLY A 7 34.69 88.53 -6.24
CA GLY A 7 34.79 89.95 -6.59
C GLY A 7 36.27 90.28 -6.84
N ARG A 8 36.72 90.32 -8.11
CA ARG A 8 37.76 91.24 -8.59
C ARG A 8 37.89 91.23 -10.11
N ARG A 9 37.64 92.39 -10.71
CA ARG A 9 38.11 92.81 -12.03
C ARG A 9 39.61 93.10 -11.95
N GLY A 10 40.34 92.71 -12.99
CA GLY A 10 41.70 93.14 -13.29
C GLY A 10 41.82 93.27 -14.81
N VAL A 11 42.14 94.49 -15.25
CA VAL A 11 42.25 94.93 -16.64
C VAL A 11 43.61 94.51 -17.23
N CYS A 12 43.58 94.20 -18.53
CA CYS A 12 44.66 94.07 -19.52
C CYS A 12 46.14 94.11 -19.05
N ALA A 13 46.86 93.04 -19.38
CA ALA A 13 48.21 93.14 -19.93
C ALA A 13 48.40 92.08 -21.02
N THR A 14 48.32 92.57 -22.25
CA THR A 14 48.68 91.90 -23.49
C THR A 14 50.13 91.40 -23.43
N VAL A 15 50.34 90.10 -23.64
CA VAL A 15 51.60 89.56 -24.15
C VAL A 15 51.26 88.81 -25.43
N LEU A 16 51.27 89.60 -26.51
CA LEU A 16 51.21 89.15 -27.89
C LEU A 16 52.61 88.64 -28.24
N VAL A 17 52.87 87.34 -28.11
CA VAL A 17 53.99 86.69 -28.79
C VAL A 17 53.42 86.14 -30.08
N GLY A 18 53.59 86.93 -31.14
CA GLY A 18 53.26 86.51 -32.49
C GLY A 18 54.16 85.36 -32.91
N VAL A 19 53.52 84.29 -33.37
CA VAL A 19 54.04 83.54 -34.51
C VAL A 19 53.02 83.78 -35.62
N ALA A 20 53.39 84.66 -36.54
CA ALA A 20 52.70 84.77 -37.81
C ALA A 20 52.90 83.45 -38.56
N THR A 21 51.84 82.67 -38.72
CA THR A 21 51.74 81.73 -39.83
C THR A 21 50.80 82.36 -40.85
N SER A 22 51.30 82.48 -42.07
CA SER A 22 50.63 83.04 -43.23
C SER A 22 49.22 82.46 -43.38
N ALA A 23 48.19 83.32 -43.36
CA ALA A 23 46.90 82.96 -43.91
C ALA A 23 47.09 82.75 -45.42
N GLN A 24 47.28 81.50 -45.84
CA GLN A 24 47.10 81.14 -47.25
C GLN A 24 45.62 81.38 -47.58
N SER A 25 45.37 82.19 -48.60
CA SER A 25 44.02 82.35 -49.18
C SER A 25 43.53 80.96 -49.57
N ALA A 26 42.49 80.44 -48.91
CA ALA A 26 41.89 79.18 -49.30
C ALA A 26 41.39 79.27 -50.75
N THR A 27 41.71 78.26 -51.56
CA THR A 27 41.23 78.17 -52.94
C THR A 27 39.72 77.89 -52.91
N VAL A 28 38.91 78.80 -53.46
CA VAL A 28 37.45 78.65 -53.53
C VAL A 28 37.08 77.63 -54.61
N VAL A 29 36.32 76.60 -54.23
CA VAL A 29 35.80 75.55 -55.12
C VAL A 29 34.46 76.03 -55.69
N GLY A 30 34.39 76.18 -57.02
CA GLY A 30 33.14 76.56 -57.71
C GLY A 30 32.14 75.40 -57.83
N PRO A 31 30.89 75.68 -58.28
CA PRO A 31 29.90 74.64 -58.51
C PRO A 31 30.33 73.71 -59.64
N SER A 32 30.00 72.42 -59.54
CA SER A 32 30.35 71.41 -60.54
C SER A 32 29.32 70.30 -60.61
N THR A 33 29.13 69.73 -61.81
CA THR A 33 28.36 68.50 -62.05
C THR A 33 29.24 67.31 -62.44
N THR A 34 30.56 67.51 -62.47
CA THR A 34 31.60 66.49 -62.64
C THR A 34 32.50 66.48 -61.41
N GLY A 35 33.06 65.33 -61.04
CA GLY A 35 33.95 65.21 -59.88
C GLY A 35 35.13 66.18 -59.92
N VAL A 36 35.52 66.72 -58.77
CA VAL A 36 36.57 67.74 -58.62
C VAL A 36 37.77 67.12 -57.90
N THR A 37 38.96 67.25 -58.47
CA THR A 37 40.22 66.85 -57.81
C THR A 37 40.92 68.08 -57.24
N LEU A 38 41.15 68.09 -55.93
CA LEU A 38 41.85 69.15 -55.20
C LEU A 38 43.30 68.73 -54.98
N SER A 39 44.22 69.25 -55.80
CA SER A 39 45.63 68.81 -55.79
C SER A 39 46.70 69.92 -55.76
N THR A 40 46.32 71.18 -55.92
CA THR A 40 47.27 72.30 -56.14
C THR A 40 47.63 73.11 -54.89
N ASP A 41 46.81 73.05 -53.85
CA ASP A 41 46.89 73.87 -52.65
C ASP A 41 46.71 73.03 -51.37
N THR A 42 47.03 73.64 -50.23
CA THR A 42 46.89 73.08 -48.86
C THR A 42 45.61 73.55 -48.17
N ALA A 43 44.89 74.52 -48.72
CA ALA A 43 43.63 75.03 -48.16
C ALA A 43 42.55 75.27 -49.24
N TYR A 44 41.35 74.70 -49.05
CA TYR A 44 40.20 74.85 -49.96
C TYR A 44 38.93 75.23 -49.21
N GLN A 45 38.05 75.97 -49.88
CA GLN A 45 36.77 76.41 -49.34
C GLN A 45 35.62 76.23 -50.34
N LEU A 46 34.50 75.62 -49.93
CA LEU A 46 33.25 75.57 -50.67
C LEU A 46 32.21 76.45 -49.96
N ASP A 47 31.81 77.55 -50.59
CA ASP A 47 30.90 78.53 -49.98
C ASP A 47 29.44 78.03 -49.91
N ALA A 48 28.69 78.57 -48.95
CA ALA A 48 27.27 78.26 -48.77
C ALA A 48 26.45 78.53 -50.05
N GLY A 49 25.53 77.63 -50.37
CA GLY A 49 24.71 77.69 -51.59
C GLY A 49 25.40 77.16 -52.85
N THR A 50 26.68 76.76 -52.78
CA THR A 50 27.40 76.13 -53.89
C THR A 50 27.23 74.62 -53.85
N THR A 51 26.98 73.99 -55.00
CA THR A 51 26.83 72.52 -55.12
C THR A 51 27.92 71.91 -55.99
N VAL A 52 28.59 70.89 -55.44
CA VAL A 52 29.48 69.98 -56.20
C VAL A 52 28.81 68.62 -56.26
N SER A 53 28.56 68.14 -57.48
CA SER A 53 28.00 66.82 -57.74
C SER A 53 28.82 66.08 -58.80
N ALA A 54 28.80 64.75 -58.79
CA ALA A 54 29.45 63.93 -59.81
C ALA A 54 28.47 62.95 -60.45
N GLN A 55 28.54 62.79 -61.77
CA GLN A 55 27.80 61.74 -62.49
C GLN A 55 28.50 60.37 -62.44
N HIS A 56 29.83 60.36 -62.26
CA HIS A 56 30.64 59.15 -62.12
C HIS A 56 31.79 59.41 -61.13
N GLY A 57 32.10 58.43 -60.27
CA GLY A 57 33.17 58.52 -59.26
C GLY A 57 32.86 59.45 -58.08
N ASP A 58 33.92 59.88 -57.38
CA ASP A 58 33.84 60.76 -56.22
C ASP A 58 33.45 62.20 -56.60
N ALA A 59 32.73 62.93 -55.73
CA ALA A 59 32.43 64.34 -55.96
C ALA A 59 33.62 65.26 -55.72
N VAL A 60 34.37 65.01 -54.64
CA VAL A 60 35.61 65.72 -54.32
C VAL A 60 36.70 64.71 -53.95
N ALA A 61 37.80 64.70 -54.69
CA ALA A 61 38.99 63.92 -54.39
C ALA A 61 40.15 64.84 -54.00
N VAL A 62 40.56 64.79 -52.74
CA VAL A 62 41.70 65.53 -52.19
C VAL A 62 42.97 64.71 -52.37
N ALA A 63 43.82 65.12 -53.31
CA ALA A 63 45.04 64.42 -53.71
C ALA A 63 46.28 65.34 -53.72
N GLY A 64 46.22 66.45 -52.97
CA GLY A 64 47.21 67.53 -52.99
C GLY A 64 48.40 67.37 -52.06
N ILE A 65 49.03 68.50 -51.71
CA ILE A 65 50.18 68.56 -50.82
C ILE A 65 49.69 68.40 -49.37
N ALA A 66 50.00 67.26 -48.74
CA ALA A 66 49.64 67.01 -47.35
C ALA A 66 50.38 67.97 -46.38
N PRO A 67 49.77 68.41 -45.26
CA PRO A 67 48.38 68.19 -44.89
C PRO A 67 47.43 69.21 -45.55
N VAL A 68 46.26 68.75 -46.03
CA VAL A 68 45.25 69.61 -46.68
C VAL A 68 44.10 69.95 -45.74
N THR A 69 43.63 71.20 -45.72
CA THR A 69 42.36 71.59 -45.07
C THR A 69 41.31 71.90 -46.11
N PHE A 70 40.15 71.23 -46.03
CA PHE A 70 38.99 71.53 -46.89
C PHE A 70 37.79 71.92 -46.02
N THR A 71 37.33 73.16 -46.14
CA THR A 71 36.18 73.69 -45.42
C THR A 71 34.97 73.80 -46.34
N SER A 72 33.83 73.20 -45.98
CA SER A 72 32.61 73.22 -46.78
C SER A 72 31.44 73.80 -46.01
N ALA A 73 30.78 74.80 -46.59
CA ALA A 73 29.48 75.32 -46.17
C ALA A 73 28.37 75.03 -47.21
N GLY A 74 28.74 74.46 -48.36
CA GLY A 74 27.84 74.12 -49.49
C GLY A 74 27.38 72.66 -49.50
N THR A 75 26.83 72.21 -50.63
CA THR A 75 26.34 70.83 -50.83
C THR A 75 27.31 70.00 -51.66
N ILE A 76 27.70 68.83 -51.18
CA ILE A 76 28.57 67.89 -51.91
C ILE A 76 27.82 66.58 -52.09
N GLN A 77 27.62 66.13 -53.34
CA GLN A 77 26.85 64.93 -53.65
C GLN A 77 27.62 63.99 -54.59
N SER A 78 27.95 62.78 -54.14
CA SER A 78 28.65 61.81 -54.99
C SER A 78 27.78 61.27 -56.14
N SER A 79 28.41 60.57 -57.08
CA SER A 79 27.69 59.76 -58.06
C SER A 79 27.00 58.55 -57.41
N LEU A 80 26.16 57.85 -58.18
CA LEU A 80 25.46 56.62 -57.77
C LEU A 80 26.30 55.34 -57.95
N ASP A 81 27.58 55.46 -58.29
CA ASP A 81 28.46 54.30 -58.43
C ASP A 81 28.67 53.60 -57.09
N GLY A 82 28.84 52.28 -57.12
CA GLY A 82 28.98 51.45 -55.91
C GLY A 82 30.26 51.64 -55.09
N ARG A 83 31.11 52.63 -55.42
CA ARG A 83 32.34 52.97 -54.69
C ARG A 83 32.57 54.48 -54.52
N ALA A 84 31.55 55.30 -54.78
CA ALA A 84 31.68 56.74 -54.84
C ALA A 84 31.59 57.40 -53.45
N SER A 85 32.55 58.27 -53.17
CA SER A 85 32.60 59.12 -51.99
C SER A 85 32.15 60.55 -52.29
N ALA A 86 31.47 61.23 -51.36
CA ALA A 86 31.24 62.66 -51.51
C ALA A 86 32.56 63.43 -51.36
N VAL A 87 33.36 63.07 -50.37
CA VAL A 87 34.72 63.59 -50.18
C VAL A 87 35.68 62.43 -49.91
N ARG A 88 36.76 62.32 -50.68
CA ARG A 88 37.87 61.37 -50.44
C ARG A 88 39.17 62.12 -50.19
N PHE A 89 39.86 61.79 -49.11
CA PHE A 89 41.23 62.23 -48.82
C PHE A 89 42.23 61.11 -49.11
N ASN A 90 43.04 61.30 -50.15
CA ASN A 90 44.15 60.40 -50.51
C ASN A 90 45.48 60.81 -49.82
N VAL A 91 45.46 61.89 -49.05
CA VAL A 91 46.58 62.41 -48.27
C VAL A 91 46.09 62.86 -46.88
N PRO A 92 46.95 62.90 -45.85
CA PRO A 92 46.57 63.42 -44.54
C PRO A 92 45.93 64.82 -44.64
N GLY A 93 44.91 65.11 -43.84
CA GLY A 93 44.22 66.39 -43.92
C GLY A 93 43.00 66.55 -43.03
N THR A 94 42.50 67.78 -42.90
CA THR A 94 41.32 68.13 -42.11
C THR A 94 40.15 68.50 -43.00
N PHE A 95 39.02 67.82 -42.84
CA PHE A 95 37.74 68.21 -43.40
C PHE A 95 36.92 68.97 -42.36
N VAL A 96 36.41 70.15 -42.72
CA VAL A 96 35.53 70.96 -41.85
C VAL A 96 34.19 71.16 -42.56
N ASN A 97 33.13 70.49 -42.09
CA ASN A 97 31.77 70.73 -42.55
C ASN A 97 31.11 71.77 -41.65
N GLN A 98 30.82 72.96 -42.18
CA GLN A 98 30.16 74.03 -41.44
C GLN A 98 28.66 73.75 -41.26
N ALA A 99 27.98 74.52 -40.42
CA ALA A 99 26.59 74.28 -40.03
C ALA A 99 25.58 74.22 -41.19
N SER A 100 25.83 74.93 -42.30
CA SER A 100 25.00 74.88 -43.51
C SER A 100 25.43 73.80 -44.50
N GLY A 101 26.56 73.14 -44.27
CA GLY A 101 27.15 72.17 -45.17
C GLY A 101 26.40 70.84 -45.17
N LEU A 102 26.09 70.36 -46.38
CA LEU A 102 25.39 69.10 -46.62
C LEU A 102 26.27 68.17 -47.45
N VAL A 103 26.77 67.10 -46.84
CA VAL A 103 27.58 66.09 -47.52
C VAL A 103 26.74 64.84 -47.72
N HIS A 104 26.50 64.47 -48.97
CA HIS A 104 25.66 63.34 -49.35
C HIS A 104 26.44 62.33 -50.21
N GLY A 105 26.89 61.25 -49.59
CA GLY A 105 27.55 60.16 -50.31
C GLY A 105 26.58 59.07 -50.76
N ASN A 106 26.87 58.41 -51.87
CA ASN A 106 26.18 57.18 -52.25
C ASN A 106 26.80 55.98 -51.53
N THR A 107 28.13 55.85 -51.51
CA THR A 107 28.84 54.80 -50.77
C THR A 107 29.56 55.34 -49.54
N PHE A 108 30.23 56.50 -49.64
CA PHE A 108 30.88 57.11 -48.49
C PHE A 108 30.64 58.62 -48.43
N GLY A 109 30.45 59.18 -47.24
CA GLY A 109 30.34 60.64 -47.07
C GLY A 109 31.74 61.23 -47.13
N VAL A 110 32.54 60.91 -46.12
CA VAL A 110 33.96 61.29 -46.02
C VAL A 110 34.81 60.02 -45.91
N LEU A 111 35.70 59.80 -46.86
CA LEU A 111 36.64 58.69 -46.88
C LEU A 111 38.07 59.19 -46.67
N MET A 112 38.73 58.72 -45.61
CA MET A 112 40.11 59.04 -45.27
C MET A 112 41.00 57.82 -45.55
N THR A 113 41.80 57.90 -46.62
CA THR A 113 42.71 56.83 -47.09
C THR A 113 44.15 57.28 -47.23
N GLY A 114 44.48 58.50 -46.77
CA GLY A 114 45.81 59.09 -46.94
C GLY A 114 46.91 58.54 -46.02
N GLY A 115 46.55 57.68 -45.06
CA GLY A 115 47.46 57.14 -44.05
C GLY A 115 48.01 58.21 -43.08
N GLY A 116 48.89 57.80 -42.16
CA GLY A 116 49.61 58.72 -41.25
C GLY A 116 48.76 59.47 -40.22
N VAL A 117 49.34 60.47 -39.55
CA VAL A 117 48.68 61.27 -38.49
C VAL A 117 48.12 62.59 -39.03
N GLY A 118 47.08 63.11 -38.36
CA GLY A 118 46.52 64.44 -38.64
C GLY A 118 45.36 64.44 -39.64
N SER A 119 44.71 63.29 -39.82
CA SER A 119 43.50 63.16 -40.64
C SER A 119 42.27 63.43 -39.78
N ASN A 120 41.71 64.64 -39.86
CA ASN A 120 40.64 65.09 -38.96
C ASN A 120 39.33 65.37 -39.70
N VAL A 121 38.20 65.15 -39.04
CA VAL A 121 36.87 65.57 -39.49
C VAL A 121 36.23 66.41 -38.39
N VAL A 122 35.85 67.63 -38.71
CA VAL A 122 35.07 68.52 -37.82
C VAL A 122 33.72 68.77 -38.47
N ASN A 123 32.64 68.31 -37.84
CA ASN A 123 31.29 68.39 -38.40
C ASN A 123 30.36 69.25 -37.55
N TYR A 124 29.89 70.36 -38.13
CA TYR A 124 28.80 71.19 -37.60
C TYR A 124 27.49 71.04 -38.39
N GLY A 125 27.55 70.51 -39.62
CA GLY A 125 26.40 70.34 -40.53
C GLY A 125 25.89 68.89 -40.57
N ASP A 126 25.44 68.43 -41.74
CA ASP A 126 25.00 67.04 -41.96
C ASP A 126 25.95 66.28 -42.90
N ILE A 127 26.43 65.12 -42.46
CA ILE A 127 27.16 64.15 -43.28
C ILE A 127 26.33 62.87 -43.35
N SER A 128 25.75 62.59 -44.50
CA SER A 128 24.81 61.49 -44.72
C SER A 128 25.19 60.64 -45.91
N VAL A 129 24.83 59.35 -45.88
CA VAL A 129 25.03 58.43 -47.01
C VAL A 129 23.81 57.59 -47.34
N GLN A 130 23.72 57.13 -48.60
CA GLN A 130 22.71 56.16 -49.03
C GLN A 130 23.10 54.73 -48.68
N ALA A 131 24.37 54.35 -48.87
CA ALA A 131 24.93 53.03 -48.60
C ALA A 131 26.29 53.15 -47.89
N SER A 132 26.79 52.04 -47.34
CA SER A 132 28.04 51.92 -46.56
C SER A 132 28.19 52.89 -45.39
N HIS A 133 29.09 53.89 -45.40
CA HIS A 133 29.51 54.59 -44.17
C HIS A 133 29.61 56.11 -44.36
N ALA A 134 29.06 56.90 -43.42
CA ALA A 134 29.10 58.36 -43.52
C ALA A 134 30.52 58.90 -43.35
N ILE A 135 31.30 58.33 -42.44
CA ILE A 135 32.73 58.61 -42.29
C ILE A 135 33.48 57.27 -42.26
N TYR A 136 34.51 57.13 -43.09
CA TYR A 136 35.34 55.93 -43.16
C TYR A 136 36.84 56.30 -43.06
N TYR A 137 37.53 55.74 -42.05
CA TYR A 137 39.00 55.74 -41.94
C TYR A 137 39.56 54.37 -42.31
N ASP A 138 40.48 54.32 -43.27
CA ASP A 138 41.12 53.10 -43.77
C ASP A 138 42.62 53.03 -43.39
N THR A 139 43.25 51.88 -43.65
CA THR A 139 44.69 51.58 -43.59
C THR A 139 45.36 51.82 -42.23
N ASP A 140 46.06 52.93 -42.07
CA ASP A 140 46.93 53.34 -40.95
C ASP A 140 46.68 54.80 -40.52
N THR A 141 45.61 55.39 -41.04
CA THR A 141 45.11 56.74 -40.75
C THR A 141 44.80 56.98 -39.25
N SER A 142 45.39 58.05 -38.70
CA SER A 142 45.17 58.52 -37.33
C SER A 142 44.67 59.96 -37.30
N GLY A 143 43.76 60.28 -36.38
CA GLY A 143 43.27 61.66 -36.17
C GLY A 143 41.99 61.75 -35.35
N THR A 144 41.23 62.82 -35.55
CA THR A 144 40.07 63.18 -34.70
C THR A 144 38.80 63.35 -35.53
N ILE A 145 37.67 62.89 -34.99
CA ILE A 145 36.33 63.16 -35.51
C ILE A 145 35.57 63.94 -34.42
N ASP A 146 35.43 65.25 -34.60
CA ASP A 146 34.68 66.12 -33.70
C ASP A 146 33.30 66.43 -34.31
N ASN A 147 32.25 65.85 -33.73
CA ASN A 147 30.88 66.01 -34.18
C ASN A 147 30.09 66.94 -33.26
N TYR A 148 29.67 68.08 -33.81
CA TYR A 148 28.74 69.04 -33.22
C TYR A 148 27.36 69.04 -33.93
N GLY A 149 27.29 68.49 -35.14
CA GLY A 149 26.09 68.43 -35.99
C GLY A 149 25.45 67.04 -36.05
N THR A 150 25.02 66.64 -37.24
CA THR A 150 24.41 65.33 -37.50
C THR A 150 25.25 64.47 -38.44
N ILE A 151 25.31 63.17 -38.15
CA ILE A 151 25.82 62.15 -39.05
C ILE A 151 24.66 61.20 -39.34
N ASN A 152 24.34 60.99 -40.62
CA ASN A 152 23.19 60.22 -41.12
C ASN A 152 21.83 60.69 -40.58
N ALA A 153 21.58 61.99 -40.46
CA ALA A 153 20.21 62.46 -40.24
C ALA A 153 19.40 62.42 -41.55
N GLY A 154 20.03 62.81 -42.66
CA GLY A 154 19.43 62.89 -43.99
C GLY A 154 18.26 63.87 -44.11
N THR A 155 17.85 64.17 -45.35
CA THR A 155 16.45 64.56 -45.63
C THR A 155 15.60 63.28 -45.69
N SER A 156 14.31 63.35 -45.35
CA SER A 156 13.43 62.17 -45.26
C SER A 156 13.56 61.25 -46.49
N GLY A 157 13.94 59.99 -46.27
CA GLY A 157 14.09 58.96 -47.31
C GLY A 157 15.50 58.79 -47.91
N ALA A 158 16.50 59.59 -47.50
CA ALA A 158 17.82 59.61 -48.12
C ALA A 158 18.84 58.60 -47.54
N VAL A 159 18.67 58.15 -46.29
CA VAL A 159 19.52 57.12 -45.67
C VAL A 159 18.87 55.75 -45.88
N ARG A 160 19.49 54.87 -46.68
CA ARG A 160 18.93 53.52 -46.91
C ARG A 160 19.34 52.56 -45.80
N SER A 161 18.79 51.36 -45.86
CA SER A 161 18.84 50.39 -44.76
C SER A 161 20.23 49.94 -44.32
N THR A 162 21.26 50.10 -45.15
CA THR A 162 22.59 49.53 -44.94
C THR A 162 23.66 50.55 -44.49
N ALA A 163 23.27 51.80 -44.24
CA ALA A 163 24.21 52.87 -43.92
C ALA A 163 24.65 52.83 -42.44
N ASP A 164 25.96 52.88 -42.17
CA ASP A 164 26.57 53.09 -40.86
C ASP A 164 26.99 54.56 -40.70
N GLY A 165 27.08 55.03 -39.46
CA GLY A 165 27.59 56.37 -39.16
C GLY A 165 29.09 56.47 -39.42
N ILE A 166 29.89 55.94 -38.50
CA ILE A 166 31.35 55.99 -38.56
C ILE A 166 31.90 54.56 -38.65
N TYR A 167 32.82 54.33 -39.57
CA TYR A 167 33.51 53.05 -39.74
C TYR A 167 35.03 53.26 -39.69
N ILE A 168 35.68 52.62 -38.71
CA ILE A 168 37.13 52.69 -38.51
C ILE A 168 37.72 51.33 -38.83
N ASP A 169 38.35 51.21 -40.00
CA ASP A 169 39.15 50.06 -40.41
C ASP A 169 40.60 50.49 -40.64
N SER A 170 41.19 51.08 -39.59
CA SER A 170 42.53 51.63 -39.62
C SER A 170 43.36 51.11 -38.46
N THR A 171 44.66 50.84 -38.63
CA THR A 171 45.58 50.48 -37.54
C THR A 171 46.05 51.70 -36.73
N GLY A 172 45.70 52.91 -37.15
CA GLY A 172 46.02 54.17 -36.47
C GLY A 172 45.24 54.40 -35.17
N THR A 173 45.49 55.57 -34.55
CA THR A 173 44.77 56.03 -33.36
C THR A 173 43.72 57.07 -33.75
N VAL A 174 42.45 56.80 -33.44
CA VAL A 174 41.33 57.70 -33.77
C VAL A 174 40.58 58.12 -32.51
N ALA A 175 40.34 59.42 -32.34
CA ALA A 175 39.43 59.93 -31.31
C ALA A 175 38.11 60.39 -31.94
N ILE A 176 36.98 59.99 -31.36
CA ILE A 176 35.64 60.36 -31.79
C ILE A 176 34.96 61.11 -30.63
N ASN A 177 34.69 62.40 -30.82
CA ASN A 177 34.01 63.24 -29.85
C ASN A 177 32.63 63.61 -30.38
N ASN A 178 31.58 63.04 -29.79
CA ASN A 178 30.20 63.43 -30.06
C ASN A 178 29.74 64.41 -28.98
N HIS A 179 29.70 65.69 -29.32
CA HIS A 179 29.42 66.76 -28.37
C HIS A 179 27.94 66.84 -27.97
N ALA A 180 27.66 67.55 -26.89
CA ALA A 180 26.29 67.77 -26.42
C ALA A 180 25.40 68.36 -27.52
N GLY A 181 24.24 67.72 -27.76
CA GLY A 181 23.28 68.10 -28.80
C GLY A 181 23.57 67.53 -30.20
N ALA A 182 24.74 66.93 -30.42
CA ALA A 182 25.08 66.27 -31.67
C ALA A 182 24.50 64.85 -31.76
N SER A 183 24.31 64.34 -32.98
CA SER A 183 23.78 62.99 -33.21
C SER A 183 24.58 62.19 -34.25
N ILE A 184 24.87 60.93 -33.93
CA ILE A 184 25.43 59.94 -34.87
C ILE A 184 24.38 58.85 -35.08
N ARG A 185 23.95 58.66 -36.33
CA ARG A 185 22.88 57.71 -36.68
C ARG A 185 23.33 56.66 -37.71
N SER A 186 22.53 55.61 -37.84
CA SER A 186 22.61 54.63 -38.93
C SER A 186 21.30 54.56 -39.73
N GLY A 187 21.31 53.79 -40.83
CA GLY A 187 20.13 53.46 -41.61
C GLY A 187 19.21 52.44 -40.91
N VAL A 188 18.03 52.19 -41.48
CA VAL A 188 17.01 51.30 -40.88
C VAL A 188 16.71 50.06 -41.71
N GLY A 189 16.64 48.88 -41.09
CA GLY A 189 16.05 47.68 -41.71
C GLY A 189 17.02 46.65 -42.34
N ASN A 190 18.34 46.88 -42.30
CA ASN A 190 19.33 45.82 -42.58
C ASN A 190 19.78 45.17 -41.25
N ARG A 191 20.08 43.87 -41.26
CA ARG A 191 20.54 43.09 -40.11
C ARG A 191 22.06 42.84 -40.08
N ASP A 192 22.75 43.10 -41.19
CA ASP A 192 24.20 42.90 -41.33
C ASP A 192 24.98 44.21 -41.18
N TYR A 193 24.36 45.33 -41.59
CA TYR A 193 24.89 46.70 -41.55
C TYR A 193 23.83 47.63 -40.96
N ALA A 194 24.23 48.72 -40.28
CA ALA A 194 23.43 49.76 -39.62
C ALA A 194 23.82 50.01 -38.15
N TYR A 195 25.11 50.24 -37.89
CA TYR A 195 25.64 50.70 -36.61
C TYR A 195 25.93 52.20 -36.60
N GLY A 196 25.82 52.84 -35.44
CA GLY A 196 26.25 54.23 -35.28
C GLY A 196 27.76 54.37 -35.47
N ILE A 197 28.54 53.53 -34.79
CA ILE A 197 29.99 53.47 -34.91
C ILE A 197 30.44 52.00 -34.99
N ILE A 198 31.34 51.70 -35.94
CA ILE A 198 32.02 50.42 -36.06
C ILE A 198 33.53 50.65 -35.97
N VAL A 199 34.21 49.84 -35.16
CA VAL A 199 35.66 49.82 -35.02
C VAL A 199 36.17 48.41 -35.32
N GLU A 200 36.82 48.22 -36.47
CA GLU A 200 37.37 46.93 -36.88
C GLU A 200 38.84 46.76 -36.54
N ARG A 201 39.64 47.82 -36.69
CA ARG A 201 41.08 47.83 -36.39
C ARG A 201 41.47 49.11 -35.63
N GLY A 202 42.69 49.10 -35.07
CA GLY A 202 43.30 50.28 -34.45
C GLY A 202 42.84 50.59 -33.03
N THR A 203 43.39 51.67 -32.47
CA THR A 203 43.07 52.16 -31.12
C THR A 203 42.07 53.30 -31.23
N VAL A 204 40.94 53.21 -30.52
CA VAL A 204 39.87 54.23 -30.64
C VAL A 204 39.42 54.74 -29.28
N ASP A 205 39.32 56.07 -29.17
CA ASP A 205 38.80 56.76 -28.00
C ASP A 205 37.48 57.47 -28.36
N ILE A 206 36.37 57.05 -27.76
CA ILE A 206 35.03 57.55 -28.03
C ILE A 206 34.53 58.30 -26.79
N ARG A 207 34.27 59.59 -26.93
CA ARG A 207 33.62 60.41 -25.90
C ARG A 207 32.23 60.83 -26.39
N ASN A 208 31.20 60.44 -25.66
CA ASN A 208 29.82 60.75 -25.98
C ASN A 208 29.17 61.68 -24.93
N GLU A 209 28.76 62.85 -25.39
CA GLU A 209 27.93 63.84 -24.68
C GLU A 209 26.58 64.08 -25.39
N GLY A 210 26.42 63.57 -26.61
CA GLY A 210 25.20 63.65 -27.42
C GLY A 210 24.50 62.30 -27.59
N SER A 211 23.83 62.10 -28.74
CA SER A 211 23.15 60.84 -29.07
C SER A 211 23.92 60.00 -30.08
N ILE A 212 24.05 58.69 -29.82
CA ILE A 212 24.53 57.68 -30.77
C ILE A 212 23.42 56.64 -30.93
N GLU A 213 22.77 56.60 -32.09
CA GLU A 213 21.60 55.77 -32.36
C GLU A 213 21.87 54.83 -33.55
N GLY A 214 21.88 53.53 -33.32
CA GLY A 214 21.96 52.54 -34.39
C GLY A 214 20.69 51.73 -34.52
N TYR A 215 20.30 51.33 -35.73
CA TYR A 215 19.24 50.33 -35.89
C TYR A 215 19.66 48.99 -35.29
N ILE A 216 20.82 48.44 -35.67
CA ILE A 216 21.35 47.19 -35.08
C ILE A 216 22.07 47.46 -33.77
N GLY A 217 22.98 48.45 -33.75
CA GLY A 217 23.79 48.74 -32.57
C GLY A 217 24.36 50.15 -32.56
N GLY A 218 24.49 50.76 -31.38
CA GLY A 218 25.08 52.09 -31.26
C GLY A 218 26.57 52.08 -31.59
N ILE A 219 27.34 51.24 -30.89
CA ILE A 219 28.78 51.08 -31.07
C ILE A 219 29.13 49.59 -31.14
N ARG A 220 29.88 49.17 -32.16
CA ARG A 220 30.46 47.84 -32.27
C ARG A 220 31.98 47.91 -32.45
N SER A 221 32.71 47.28 -31.55
CA SER A 221 34.16 47.07 -31.67
C SER A 221 34.47 45.59 -31.86
N THR A 222 35.20 45.25 -32.92
CA THR A 222 35.77 43.91 -33.16
C THR A 222 37.30 43.90 -33.09
N THR A 223 37.93 45.07 -32.93
CA THR A 223 39.38 45.19 -32.81
C THR A 223 39.88 44.52 -31.53
N PRO A 224 41.03 43.82 -31.55
CA PRO A 224 41.70 43.34 -30.34
C PRO A 224 42.53 44.43 -29.65
N ASN A 225 42.62 45.63 -30.25
CA ASN A 225 43.36 46.77 -29.72
C ASN A 225 42.48 47.59 -28.77
N ALA A 226 43.09 48.51 -28.02
CA ALA A 226 42.41 49.29 -27.00
C ALA A 226 41.27 50.16 -27.59
N VAL A 227 40.06 49.96 -27.09
CA VAL A 227 38.92 50.87 -27.31
C VAL A 227 38.50 51.45 -25.97
N ARG A 228 38.42 52.77 -25.87
CA ARG A 228 37.92 53.48 -24.68
C ARG A 228 36.64 54.21 -25.02
N ILE A 229 35.57 53.95 -24.29
CA ILE A 229 34.27 54.60 -24.46
C ILE A 229 33.92 55.32 -23.16
N VAL A 230 33.63 56.61 -23.24
CA VAL A 230 33.10 57.39 -22.12
C VAL A 230 31.75 57.96 -22.53
N ASN A 231 30.68 57.39 -21.98
CA ASN A 231 29.35 57.96 -22.06
C ASN A 231 29.11 58.86 -20.85
N THR A 232 29.05 60.16 -21.08
CA THR A 232 28.87 61.14 -20.00
C THR A 232 27.41 61.20 -19.55
N ALA A 233 27.11 61.96 -18.49
CA ALA A 233 25.74 62.09 -17.97
C ALA A 233 24.71 62.66 -18.96
N GLY A 234 25.16 63.44 -19.96
CA GLY A 234 24.31 63.93 -21.05
C GLY A 234 24.23 62.98 -22.25
N GLY A 235 25.06 61.93 -22.27
CA GLY A 235 25.21 61.02 -23.41
C GLY A 235 24.17 59.91 -23.43
N SER A 236 23.70 59.58 -24.64
CA SER A 236 22.82 58.45 -24.92
C SER A 236 23.41 57.56 -26.01
N ILE A 237 23.41 56.24 -25.78
CA ILE A 237 23.81 55.23 -26.78
C ILE A 237 22.67 54.21 -26.90
N VAL A 238 22.05 54.12 -28.06
CA VAL A 238 20.81 53.35 -28.27
C VAL A 238 20.91 52.43 -29.47
N ALA A 239 20.36 51.23 -29.35
CA ALA A 239 20.10 50.31 -30.44
C ALA A 239 18.60 50.01 -30.56
N ASN A 240 18.04 50.04 -31.78
CA ASN A 240 16.61 49.78 -31.96
C ASN A 240 16.26 48.29 -31.90
N VAL A 241 17.07 47.40 -32.50
CA VAL A 241 16.78 45.96 -32.59
C VAL A 241 17.90 45.04 -32.13
N GLY A 242 19.01 45.58 -31.63
CA GLY A 242 20.14 44.79 -31.14
C GLY A 242 20.76 45.36 -29.87
N THR A 243 22.08 45.19 -29.73
CA THR A 243 22.86 45.63 -28.57
C THR A 243 23.37 47.05 -28.76
N ALA A 244 23.23 47.92 -27.76
CA ALA A 244 23.71 49.31 -27.85
C ALA A 244 25.23 49.41 -27.93
N VAL A 245 25.96 48.68 -27.08
CA VAL A 245 27.44 48.66 -27.11
C VAL A 245 27.94 47.21 -27.17
N GLN A 246 28.71 46.89 -28.20
CA GLN A 246 29.41 45.62 -28.33
C GLN A 246 30.93 45.84 -28.29
N LEU A 247 31.62 45.15 -27.38
CA LEU A 247 33.08 45.22 -27.22
C LEU A 247 33.74 43.87 -27.55
N GLY A 248 34.82 43.93 -28.33
CA GLY A 248 35.70 42.81 -28.65
C GLY A 248 36.58 42.44 -27.46
N GLN A 249 37.85 42.83 -27.47
CA GLN A 249 38.81 42.48 -26.41
C GLN A 249 39.53 43.73 -25.88
N GLY A 250 39.79 43.77 -24.56
CA GLY A 250 40.60 44.82 -23.92
C GLY A 250 39.95 46.22 -23.93
N GLY A 251 38.65 46.31 -24.19
CA GLY A 251 37.91 47.56 -24.23
C GLY A 251 37.56 48.08 -22.83
N THR A 252 37.43 49.40 -22.69
CA THR A 252 36.97 50.06 -21.48
C THR A 252 35.74 50.90 -21.78
N LEU A 253 34.70 50.77 -20.97
CA LEU A 253 33.48 51.55 -21.05
C LEU A 253 33.20 52.18 -19.68
N THR A 254 33.16 53.50 -19.62
CA THR A 254 32.64 54.23 -18.46
C THR A 254 31.29 54.81 -18.83
N ASN A 255 30.23 54.41 -18.12
CA ASN A 255 28.90 54.97 -18.29
C ASN A 255 28.55 55.88 -17.11
N ASN A 256 28.00 57.05 -17.42
CA ASN A 256 27.32 57.94 -16.47
C ASN A 256 25.97 58.42 -17.01
N GLY A 257 25.56 57.94 -18.20
CA GLY A 257 24.35 58.33 -18.91
C GLY A 257 23.50 57.12 -19.30
N VAL A 258 22.80 57.21 -20.43
CA VAL A 258 21.85 56.16 -20.88
C VAL A 258 22.49 55.24 -21.92
N ILE A 259 22.38 53.92 -21.71
CA ILE A 259 22.70 52.90 -22.72
C ILE A 259 21.50 51.93 -22.84
N ALA A 260 20.91 51.82 -24.04
CA ALA A 260 19.66 51.06 -24.22
C ALA A 260 19.67 50.16 -25.47
N GLY A 261 19.59 48.84 -25.28
CA GLY A 261 19.48 47.83 -26.35
C GLY A 261 18.03 47.37 -26.57
N GLY A 262 17.52 47.50 -27.79
CA GLY A 262 16.14 47.18 -28.13
C GLY A 262 15.87 45.71 -28.51
N GLY A 263 16.91 44.92 -28.81
CA GLY A 263 16.77 43.49 -29.11
C GLY A 263 17.88 42.60 -28.53
N GLY A 264 18.68 43.16 -27.63
CA GLY A 264 19.78 42.48 -26.93
C GLY A 264 20.10 43.18 -25.61
N PRO A 265 21.20 42.81 -24.93
CA PRO A 265 21.65 43.52 -23.75
C PRO A 265 22.04 44.97 -24.08
N ALA A 266 22.06 45.85 -23.08
CA ALA A 266 22.60 47.20 -23.26
C ALA A 266 24.08 47.12 -23.69
N ILE A 267 24.83 46.23 -23.04
CA ILE A 267 26.26 46.03 -23.26
C ILE A 267 26.53 44.53 -23.50
N LEU A 268 27.20 44.21 -24.61
CA LEU A 268 27.68 42.86 -24.94
C LEU A 268 29.22 42.84 -25.00
N LEU A 269 29.84 42.04 -24.15
CA LEU A 269 31.29 41.83 -24.11
C LEU A 269 31.61 40.51 -24.83
N THR A 270 31.92 40.60 -26.12
CA THR A 270 32.16 39.43 -26.99
C THR A 270 33.52 38.76 -26.80
N GLY A 271 34.54 39.49 -26.35
CA GLY A 271 35.88 38.97 -26.07
C GLY A 271 36.35 39.26 -24.64
N ALA A 272 37.65 39.07 -24.41
CA ALA A 272 38.23 39.00 -23.08
C ALA A 272 38.72 40.35 -22.52
N ASN A 273 38.89 40.43 -21.20
CA ASN A 273 39.54 41.53 -20.48
C ASN A 273 38.95 42.93 -20.73
N ASN A 274 37.65 43.01 -21.02
CA ASN A 274 36.92 44.26 -21.09
C ASN A 274 36.52 44.74 -19.69
N ARG A 275 36.52 46.06 -19.47
CA ARG A 275 36.10 46.68 -18.21
C ARG A 275 34.91 47.60 -18.43
N VAL A 276 33.85 47.41 -17.65
CA VAL A 276 32.69 48.30 -17.60
C VAL A 276 32.66 48.98 -16.23
N GLU A 277 32.68 50.31 -16.22
CA GLU A 277 32.48 51.12 -15.03
C GLU A 277 31.13 51.81 -15.09
N LEU A 278 30.32 51.62 -14.04
CA LEU A 278 29.05 52.31 -13.85
C LEU A 278 29.25 53.38 -12.78
N GLY A 279 29.16 54.63 -13.21
CA GLY A 279 29.24 55.80 -12.34
C GLY A 279 27.87 56.41 -12.05
N THR A 280 27.86 57.57 -11.39
CA THR A 280 26.63 58.27 -11.03
C THR A 280 25.84 58.70 -12.26
N GLY A 281 24.54 58.35 -12.29
CA GLY A 281 23.65 58.65 -13.41
C GLY A 281 23.57 57.56 -14.49
N SER A 282 24.31 56.46 -14.34
CA SER A 282 24.20 55.30 -15.23
C SER A 282 22.77 54.76 -15.27
N VAL A 283 22.23 54.60 -16.47
CA VAL A 283 20.97 53.91 -16.74
C VAL A 283 21.21 52.91 -17.87
N LEU A 284 21.00 51.62 -17.59
CA LEU A 284 21.08 50.57 -18.59
C LEU A 284 19.69 50.00 -18.87
N GLN A 285 19.42 49.69 -20.14
CA GLN A 285 18.18 49.02 -20.54
C GLN A 285 18.50 47.94 -21.58
N GLY A 286 17.99 46.73 -21.38
CA GLY A 286 18.17 45.62 -22.31
C GLY A 286 16.98 44.68 -22.30
N THR A 287 16.90 43.80 -23.31
CA THR A 287 15.80 42.84 -23.43
C THR A 287 15.90 41.70 -22.42
N GLY A 288 14.74 41.24 -21.92
CA GLY A 288 14.67 40.10 -21.01
C GLY A 288 15.34 40.35 -19.66
N ASN A 289 15.41 41.60 -19.22
CA ASN A 289 16.10 42.07 -18.02
C ASN A 289 17.64 41.98 -18.07
N VAL A 290 18.25 41.48 -19.14
CA VAL A 290 19.71 41.40 -19.24
C VAL A 290 20.27 42.73 -19.72
N VAL A 291 21.06 43.42 -18.89
CA VAL A 291 21.66 44.72 -19.24
C VAL A 291 23.13 44.62 -19.60
N VAL A 292 23.87 43.68 -19.02
CA VAL A 292 25.26 43.37 -19.41
C VAL A 292 25.37 41.87 -19.66
N ALA A 293 25.91 41.48 -20.81
CA ALA A 293 26.20 40.09 -21.13
C ALA A 293 27.68 39.90 -21.47
N SER A 294 28.31 38.89 -20.90
CA SER A 294 29.71 38.54 -21.14
C SER A 294 29.84 37.18 -21.83
N GLN A 295 30.49 37.16 -22.99
CA GLN A 295 30.83 35.96 -23.76
C GLN A 295 32.33 35.65 -23.74
N GLY A 296 33.18 36.59 -23.32
CA GLY A 296 34.62 36.36 -23.10
C GLY A 296 35.01 36.24 -21.63
N THR A 297 36.27 35.87 -21.37
CA THR A 297 36.86 35.69 -20.03
C THR A 297 37.50 36.97 -19.49
N GLY A 298 37.70 37.06 -18.18
CA GLY A 298 38.50 38.15 -17.58
C GLY A 298 37.83 39.52 -17.57
N ASN A 299 36.54 39.60 -17.93
CA ASN A 299 35.81 40.86 -17.96
C ASN A 299 35.57 41.38 -16.53
N ALA A 300 35.46 42.69 -16.34
CA ALA A 300 35.34 43.30 -15.00
C ALA A 300 34.24 44.35 -14.93
N ILE A 301 33.49 44.36 -13.83
CA ILE A 301 32.53 45.41 -13.49
C ILE A 301 33.07 46.24 -12.33
N ALA A 302 33.10 47.56 -12.49
CA ALA A 302 33.41 48.51 -11.44
C ALA A 302 32.20 49.43 -11.18
N LEU A 303 31.92 49.69 -9.92
CA LEU A 303 30.87 50.60 -9.46
C LEU A 303 31.53 51.79 -8.76
N SER A 304 31.16 53.00 -9.16
CA SER A 304 31.67 54.25 -8.58
C SER A 304 30.53 55.26 -8.35
N GLY A 305 30.68 56.14 -7.36
CA GLY A 305 29.62 57.09 -6.97
C GLY A 305 28.32 56.39 -6.55
N THR A 306 27.16 56.95 -6.87
CA THR A 306 25.86 56.44 -6.39
C THR A 306 24.99 55.88 -7.51
N GLY A 307 24.32 54.75 -7.30
CA GLY A 307 23.41 54.20 -8.31
C GLY A 307 22.54 53.04 -7.85
N THR A 308 21.57 52.70 -8.70
CA THR A 308 20.75 51.49 -8.55
C THR A 308 20.59 50.85 -9.92
N GLU A 309 20.82 49.54 -10.01
CA GLU A 309 20.64 48.78 -11.24
C GLU A 309 19.80 47.53 -10.95
N ALA A 310 18.77 47.34 -11.78
CA ALA A 310 17.80 46.25 -11.64
C ALA A 310 17.97 45.15 -12.68
N GLY A 311 18.68 45.44 -13.78
CA GLY A 311 18.99 44.48 -14.80
C GLY A 311 20.04 43.45 -14.38
N ASP A 312 19.97 42.29 -15.01
CA ASP A 312 20.87 41.16 -14.80
C ASP A 312 22.19 41.34 -15.57
N PHE A 313 23.29 40.96 -14.91
CA PHE A 313 24.62 40.88 -15.50
C PHE A 313 24.91 39.40 -15.71
N THR A 314 24.88 38.95 -16.96
CA THR A 314 24.94 37.53 -17.32
C THR A 314 26.27 37.17 -17.95
N ALA A 315 26.65 35.90 -17.82
CA ALA A 315 27.83 35.34 -18.44
C ALA A 315 27.51 33.98 -19.08
N THR A 316 28.17 33.67 -20.20
CA THR A 316 28.14 32.33 -20.79
C THR A 316 29.00 31.38 -19.96
N GLU A 317 28.62 30.11 -19.86
CA GLU A 317 29.39 29.10 -19.10
C GLU A 317 30.88 29.07 -19.51
N GLY A 318 31.78 29.05 -18.52
CA GLY A 318 33.24 29.10 -18.70
C GLY A 318 33.80 30.48 -19.07
N ASN A 319 32.93 31.45 -19.35
CA ASN A 319 33.26 32.84 -19.64
C ASN A 319 32.63 33.75 -18.57
N GLY A 320 32.96 35.04 -18.56
CA GLY A 320 32.28 35.97 -17.65
C GLY A 320 33.17 36.95 -16.90
N PHE A 321 32.60 37.46 -15.81
CA PHE A 321 33.22 38.48 -14.99
C PHE A 321 34.23 37.87 -14.01
N ALA A 322 35.48 38.32 -14.06
CA ALA A 322 36.52 38.03 -13.09
C ALA A 322 36.39 38.89 -11.83
N SER A 323 35.78 40.07 -11.92
CA SER A 323 35.54 40.91 -10.74
C SER A 323 34.27 41.75 -10.80
N LEU A 324 33.68 41.96 -9.62
CA LEU A 324 32.67 42.97 -9.33
C LEU A 324 33.20 43.81 -8.16
N ALA A 325 33.51 45.08 -8.41
CA ALA A 325 34.14 45.95 -7.42
C ALA A 325 33.28 47.18 -7.12
N ALA A 326 32.86 47.36 -5.88
CA ALA A 326 32.32 48.61 -5.35
C ALA A 326 33.45 49.39 -4.70
N GLY A 327 34.01 50.36 -5.43
CA GLY A 327 35.18 51.12 -4.99
C GLY A 327 34.90 52.04 -3.80
N ALA A 328 35.96 52.61 -3.22
CA ALA A 328 35.84 53.58 -2.12
C ALA A 328 34.91 54.74 -2.50
N GLY A 329 33.95 55.05 -1.63
CA GLY A 329 32.93 56.09 -1.85
C GLY A 329 31.78 55.69 -2.79
N ALA A 330 31.75 54.44 -3.28
CA ALA A 330 30.59 53.91 -3.99
C ALA A 330 29.40 53.74 -3.02
N ASP A 331 28.18 53.97 -3.50
CA ASP A 331 26.93 53.65 -2.81
C ASP A 331 25.92 53.10 -3.81
N TRP A 332 25.95 51.78 -3.97
CA TRP A 332 25.23 51.08 -5.02
C TRP A 332 24.26 50.04 -4.49
N THR A 333 23.08 49.97 -5.11
CA THR A 333 22.12 48.87 -4.93
C THR A 333 21.98 48.08 -6.22
N LEU A 334 22.28 46.78 -6.20
CA LEU A 334 22.04 45.87 -7.32
C LEU A 334 20.87 44.95 -7.00
N THR A 335 19.71 45.17 -7.62
CA THR A 335 18.55 44.28 -7.44
C THR A 335 18.46 43.18 -8.49
N GLY A 336 19.13 43.33 -9.62
CA GLY A 336 19.33 42.27 -10.61
C GLY A 336 20.38 41.24 -10.16
N ASN A 337 20.39 40.08 -10.81
CA ASN A 337 21.37 39.02 -10.58
C ASN A 337 22.68 39.28 -11.31
N VAL A 338 23.80 38.84 -10.73
CA VAL A 338 25.12 38.89 -11.36
C VAL A 338 25.68 37.47 -11.44
N SER A 339 25.98 37.01 -12.65
CA SER A 339 26.57 35.68 -12.90
C SER A 339 28.05 35.79 -13.29
N MET A 340 28.93 35.27 -12.44
CA MET A 340 30.39 35.31 -12.60
C MET A 340 30.91 33.88 -12.88
N GLN A 341 30.83 33.43 -14.14
CA GLN A 341 31.01 32.02 -14.58
C GLN A 341 32.41 31.68 -15.15
N GLY A 342 33.41 32.53 -14.93
CA GLY A 342 34.75 32.37 -15.54
C GLY A 342 35.57 31.21 -14.96
N SER A 343 36.56 30.73 -15.71
CA SER A 343 37.49 29.65 -15.33
C SER A 343 38.53 30.00 -14.24
N GLY A 344 38.55 31.25 -13.78
CA GLY A 344 39.45 31.75 -12.72
C GLY A 344 38.71 32.14 -11.44
N ALA A 345 39.44 32.42 -10.36
CA ALA A 345 38.85 32.85 -9.09
C ALA A 345 38.24 34.25 -9.23
N ALA A 346 36.92 34.29 -9.44
CA ALA A 346 36.17 35.54 -9.49
C ALA A 346 36.08 36.20 -8.11
N THR A 347 36.14 37.53 -8.04
CA THR A 347 36.16 38.26 -6.76
C THR A 347 35.08 39.34 -6.69
N VAL A 348 34.43 39.43 -5.53
CA VAL A 348 33.59 40.57 -5.16
C VAL A 348 34.38 41.40 -4.15
N SER A 349 34.65 42.66 -4.47
CA SER A 349 35.41 43.58 -3.61
C SER A 349 34.56 44.78 -3.24
N VAL A 350 34.45 45.05 -1.94
CA VAL A 350 33.58 46.10 -1.39
C VAL A 350 34.40 47.01 -0.48
N ASP A 351 34.82 48.16 -1.02
CA ASP A 351 35.50 49.24 -0.27
C ASP A 351 34.58 50.44 -0.03
N GLY A 352 33.42 50.49 -0.69
CA GLY A 352 32.31 51.42 -0.43
C GLY A 352 31.09 50.72 0.14
N ASN A 353 29.89 51.21 -0.18
CA ASN A 353 28.63 50.57 0.15
C ASN A 353 28.08 49.79 -1.06
N LEU A 354 27.77 48.51 -0.85
CA LEU A 354 27.09 47.66 -1.82
C LEU A 354 25.90 46.96 -1.13
N ALA A 355 24.70 47.21 -1.62
CA ALA A 355 23.49 46.50 -1.23
C ALA A 355 23.05 45.56 -2.35
N LEU A 356 22.83 44.28 -2.01
CA LEU A 356 22.37 43.27 -2.97
C LEU A 356 20.90 42.95 -2.69
N GLY A 357 20.05 43.19 -3.68
CA GLY A 357 18.69 42.66 -3.76
C GLY A 357 18.59 41.40 -4.63
N GLY A 358 19.50 41.23 -5.59
CA GLY A 358 19.65 40.02 -6.42
C GLY A 358 20.74 39.08 -5.92
N THR A 359 20.96 37.98 -6.64
CA THR A 359 22.02 37.02 -6.35
C THR A 359 23.28 37.31 -7.16
N VAL A 360 24.44 37.35 -6.49
CA VAL A 360 25.77 37.32 -7.11
C VAL A 360 26.30 35.89 -7.03
N ALA A 361 26.31 35.19 -8.17
CA ALA A 361 26.76 33.81 -8.29
C ALA A 361 28.21 33.77 -8.80
N ILE A 362 29.14 33.41 -7.93
CA ILE A 362 30.57 33.21 -8.18
C ILE A 362 30.81 31.73 -8.49
N ALA A 363 31.36 31.43 -9.67
CA ALA A 363 31.85 30.10 -10.01
C ALA A 363 33.28 29.88 -9.46
N GLY A 364 33.59 28.64 -9.09
CA GLY A 364 34.92 28.25 -8.62
C GLY A 364 35.21 28.63 -7.15
N THR A 365 36.50 28.83 -6.82
CA THR A 365 36.98 29.11 -5.45
C THR A 365 37.06 30.61 -5.13
N GLY A 366 36.35 31.44 -5.90
CA GLY A 366 36.26 32.88 -5.68
C GLY A 366 35.62 33.23 -4.33
N GLY A 367 35.76 34.49 -3.93
CA GLY A 367 35.28 34.96 -2.63
C GLY A 367 34.94 36.44 -2.59
N THR A 368 34.39 36.87 -1.46
CA THR A 368 33.98 38.24 -1.19
C THR A 368 34.93 38.88 -0.17
N THR A 369 35.46 40.05 -0.50
CA THR A 369 36.29 40.87 0.40
C THR A 369 35.56 42.17 0.70
N ILE A 370 35.39 42.47 1.98
CA ILE A 370 34.84 43.73 2.48
C ILE A 370 35.98 44.45 3.19
N GLY A 371 36.47 45.54 2.59
CA GLY A 371 37.54 46.35 3.15
C GLY A 371 37.12 47.06 4.44
N SER A 372 38.08 47.61 5.17
CA SER A 372 37.84 48.23 6.50
C SER A 372 36.90 49.44 6.50
N THR A 373 36.63 50.02 5.33
CA THR A 373 35.66 51.11 5.15
C THR A 373 34.41 50.67 4.39
N GLY A 374 34.38 49.42 3.94
CA GLY A 374 33.33 48.85 3.13
C GLY A 374 32.15 48.35 3.96
N ARG A 375 30.96 48.43 3.37
CA ARG A 375 29.73 47.83 3.89
C ARG A 375 29.06 47.01 2.80
N LEU A 376 28.95 45.71 3.01
CA LEU A 376 28.13 44.82 2.19
C LEU A 376 26.81 44.53 2.92
N THR A 377 25.69 44.86 2.28
CA THR A 377 24.35 44.48 2.77
C THR A 377 23.77 43.39 1.89
N LEU A 378 23.55 42.21 2.47
CA LEU A 378 22.83 41.11 1.84
C LEU A 378 21.35 41.27 2.16
N GLY A 379 20.59 41.75 1.17
CA GLY A 379 19.15 41.91 1.21
C GLY A 379 18.66 43.35 1.33
N THR A 380 17.50 43.59 0.73
CA THR A 380 16.81 44.88 0.74
C THR A 380 15.62 44.93 1.71
N GLY A 381 15.46 43.93 2.58
CA GLY A 381 14.34 43.78 3.52
C GLY A 381 13.32 42.69 3.13
N GLY A 382 13.46 42.10 1.93
CA GLY A 382 12.71 40.92 1.50
C GLY A 382 13.57 39.65 1.50
N ALA A 383 13.16 38.63 0.72
CA ALA A 383 13.87 37.35 0.57
C ALA A 383 14.97 37.37 -0.53
N GLY A 384 15.31 38.54 -1.06
CA GLY A 384 16.36 38.71 -2.08
C GLY A 384 17.70 39.10 -1.45
N GLY A 385 18.79 39.02 -2.23
CA GLY A 385 20.13 39.45 -1.84
C GLY A 385 21.02 38.33 -1.34
N PHE A 386 22.00 37.92 -2.14
CA PHE A 386 22.92 36.84 -1.80
C PHE A 386 24.23 36.95 -2.56
N VAL A 387 25.34 36.48 -1.97
CA VAL A 387 26.57 36.13 -2.66
C VAL A 387 27.13 34.81 -2.10
N ASN A 388 27.50 33.87 -2.96
CA ASN A 388 28.09 32.59 -2.55
C ASN A 388 29.62 32.68 -2.39
N GLY A 389 30.21 31.71 -1.68
CA GLY A 389 31.65 31.64 -1.43
C GLY A 389 32.04 32.19 -0.05
N ASN A 390 33.35 32.23 0.22
CA ASN A 390 33.90 32.69 1.51
C ASN A 390 33.91 34.23 1.61
N PHE A 391 33.90 34.75 2.84
CA PHE A 391 33.92 36.18 3.13
C PHE A 391 35.16 36.56 3.96
N SER A 392 35.93 37.53 3.49
CA SER A 392 36.94 38.26 4.27
C SER A 392 36.35 39.63 4.63
N ASN A 393 35.84 39.77 5.85
CA ASN A 393 35.15 40.96 6.34
C ASN A 393 36.01 41.73 7.34
N ASP A 394 36.65 42.81 6.88
CA ASP A 394 37.32 43.78 7.76
C ASP A 394 36.48 45.04 7.99
N GLY A 395 35.34 45.18 7.31
CA GLY A 395 34.39 46.28 7.43
C GLY A 395 33.08 45.85 8.10
N GLU A 396 31.94 46.09 7.43
CA GLU A 396 30.62 45.68 7.91
C GLU A 396 29.90 44.73 6.94
N LEU A 397 29.49 43.56 7.44
CA LEU A 397 28.58 42.65 6.77
C LEU A 397 27.20 42.71 7.43
N VAL A 398 26.20 43.20 6.70
CA VAL A 398 24.82 43.36 7.18
C VAL A 398 23.90 42.36 6.49
N LEU A 399 23.17 41.59 7.29
CA LEU A 399 22.21 40.59 6.84
C LEU A 399 20.79 41.15 7.05
N ARG A 400 20.09 41.50 5.96
CA ARG A 400 18.80 42.20 6.00
C ARG A 400 17.73 41.50 5.17
N ARG A 401 17.58 40.21 5.43
CA ARG A 401 16.62 39.32 4.77
C ARG A 401 15.45 38.97 5.67
N SER A 402 14.27 38.78 5.09
CA SER A 402 13.05 38.44 5.83
C SER A 402 12.80 36.93 5.96
N ASP A 403 13.49 36.12 5.17
CA ASP A 403 13.31 34.67 5.06
C ASP A 403 14.41 33.90 5.80
N ASN A 404 14.25 32.57 5.84
CA ASN A 404 15.28 31.67 6.33
C ASN A 404 16.35 31.48 5.26
N PHE A 405 17.59 31.83 5.57
CA PHE A 405 18.67 31.91 4.62
C PHE A 405 19.98 31.35 5.20
N GLN A 406 20.80 30.70 4.38
CA GLN A 406 22.04 30.05 4.82
C GLN A 406 23.29 30.67 4.16
N ILE A 407 24.30 30.98 4.98
CA ILE A 407 25.66 31.31 4.54
C ILE A 407 26.55 30.09 4.75
N ALA A 408 26.84 29.40 3.65
CA ALA A 408 27.71 28.22 3.66
C ALA A 408 29.21 28.56 3.66
N GLY A 409 29.57 29.76 3.19
CA GLY A 409 30.95 30.22 3.17
C GLY A 409 31.52 30.47 4.57
N VAL A 410 32.84 30.33 4.70
CA VAL A 410 33.57 30.70 5.91
C VAL A 410 33.63 32.22 6.02
N LEU A 411 33.26 32.76 7.19
CA LEU A 411 33.46 34.17 7.52
C LEU A 411 34.84 34.35 8.20
N GLY A 412 35.58 35.36 7.81
CA GLY A 412 36.84 35.76 8.45
C GLY A 412 36.99 37.27 8.51
N GLY A 413 38.04 37.77 9.19
CA GLY A 413 38.36 39.19 9.28
C GLY A 413 37.94 39.85 10.59
N ALA A 414 38.43 41.08 10.81
CA ALA A 414 38.25 41.83 12.05
C ALA A 414 36.97 42.71 12.09
N GLY A 415 36.17 42.67 11.03
CA GLY A 415 34.97 43.46 10.83
C GLY A 415 33.78 43.03 11.68
N THR A 416 32.67 43.75 11.53
CA THR A 416 31.42 43.51 12.27
C THR A 416 30.42 42.74 11.41
N LEU A 417 29.76 41.74 12.01
CA LEU A 417 28.60 41.06 11.45
C LEU A 417 27.31 41.53 12.14
N ILE A 418 26.32 41.93 11.35
CA ILE A 418 25.05 42.45 11.86
C ILE A 418 23.89 41.65 11.27
N GLN A 419 23.12 40.98 12.13
CA GLN A 419 21.80 40.43 11.76
C GLN A 419 20.73 41.49 12.01
N ALA A 420 20.13 42.00 10.94
CA ALA A 420 19.15 43.10 10.97
C ALA A 420 17.80 42.74 10.31
N GLY A 421 17.71 41.61 9.62
CA GLY A 421 16.48 41.11 9.01
C GLY A 421 15.51 40.48 10.01
N SER A 422 14.25 40.29 9.62
CA SER A 422 13.27 39.55 10.44
C SER A 422 13.40 38.03 10.33
N GLY A 423 14.13 37.54 9.34
CA GLY A 423 14.31 36.11 9.08
C GLY A 423 15.37 35.43 9.94
N ILE A 424 15.60 34.15 9.67
CA ILE A 424 16.65 33.36 10.30
C ILE A 424 17.85 33.29 9.35
N THR A 425 19.03 33.73 9.78
CA THR A 425 20.27 33.48 9.02
C THR A 425 21.10 32.39 9.68
N ALA A 426 21.32 31.29 8.97
CA ALA A 426 22.15 30.18 9.40
C ALA A 426 23.58 30.32 8.87
N LEU A 427 24.56 30.37 9.77
CA LEU A 427 25.98 30.32 9.42
C LEU A 427 26.45 28.86 9.51
N THR A 428 26.91 28.27 8.41
CA THR A 428 27.31 26.86 8.39
C THR A 428 28.77 26.64 7.98
N GLY A 429 29.50 27.69 7.62
CA GLY A 429 30.94 27.59 7.31
C GLY A 429 31.78 27.31 8.56
N ALA A 430 32.37 26.12 8.64
CA ALA A 430 33.22 25.71 9.76
C ALA A 430 34.48 26.59 9.88
N GLY A 431 34.88 26.91 11.12
CA GLY A 431 36.03 27.78 11.39
C GLY A 431 35.76 29.28 11.18
N SER A 432 34.50 29.69 11.05
CA SER A 432 34.15 31.10 10.90
C SER A 432 34.54 31.95 12.12
N THR A 433 35.14 33.11 11.84
CA THR A 433 35.57 34.10 12.82
C THR A 433 35.14 35.50 12.41
N GLN A 434 34.81 36.36 13.38
CA GLN A 434 34.48 37.77 13.15
C GLN A 434 35.03 38.66 14.28
N GLY A 435 35.03 39.98 14.06
CA GLY A 435 35.26 40.99 15.07
C GLY A 435 34.16 41.00 16.13
N ALA A 436 33.17 41.86 15.93
CA ALA A 436 31.96 41.95 16.77
C ALA A 436 30.74 41.37 16.04
N VAL A 437 29.77 40.85 16.81
CA VAL A 437 28.49 40.35 16.29
C VAL A 437 27.33 41.03 17.01
N SER A 438 26.38 41.55 16.24
CA SER A 438 25.15 42.18 16.75
C SER A 438 23.92 41.56 16.10
N VAL A 439 23.07 40.94 16.92
CA VAL A 439 21.78 40.37 16.51
C VAL A 439 20.68 41.33 16.93
N ARG A 440 20.19 42.15 15.98
CA ARG A 440 19.26 43.25 16.23
C ARG A 440 17.80 42.92 15.98
N SER A 441 17.54 41.92 15.13
CA SER A 441 16.21 41.46 14.74
C SER A 441 16.32 40.03 14.19
N GLY A 442 15.20 39.32 14.13
CA GLY A 442 15.14 37.96 13.60
C GLY A 442 16.02 37.00 14.42
N ALA A 443 16.57 35.98 13.75
CA ALA A 443 17.48 35.04 14.39
C ALA A 443 18.81 34.87 13.65
N LEU A 444 19.89 34.75 14.41
CA LEU A 444 21.19 34.28 13.91
C LEU A 444 21.43 32.86 14.44
N LEU A 445 21.45 31.87 13.55
CA LEU A 445 21.72 30.47 13.86
C LEU A 445 23.18 30.14 13.56
N LEU A 446 23.94 29.78 14.58
CA LEU A 446 25.25 29.16 14.46
C LEU A 446 25.05 27.67 14.19
N GLY A 447 25.13 27.28 12.92
CA GLY A 447 24.87 25.91 12.44
C GLY A 447 26.13 25.16 11.99
N GLN A 448 27.30 25.81 12.02
CA GLN A 448 28.56 25.21 11.60
C GLN A 448 29.08 24.16 12.61
N ASP A 449 29.76 23.15 12.12
CA ASP A 449 30.49 22.23 12.99
C ASP A 449 31.66 22.92 13.68
N GLY A 450 31.80 22.67 14.98
CA GLY A 450 32.84 23.28 15.79
C GLY A 450 32.50 24.71 16.25
N THR A 451 33.53 25.53 16.46
CA THR A 451 33.40 26.82 17.16
C THR A 451 33.32 27.99 16.20
N PHE A 452 32.27 28.81 16.33
CA PHE A 452 32.25 30.18 15.83
C PHE A 452 32.96 31.08 16.84
N THR A 453 33.87 31.93 16.37
CA THR A 453 34.67 32.79 17.28
C THR A 453 34.43 34.27 16.98
N THR A 454 34.15 35.07 18.02
CA THR A 454 34.23 36.52 17.95
C THR A 454 35.45 37.02 18.70
N THR A 455 36.20 37.95 18.13
CA THR A 455 37.34 38.59 18.82
C THR A 455 36.89 39.76 19.70
N GLY A 456 35.71 40.34 19.43
CA GLY A 456 35.04 41.38 20.21
C GLY A 456 33.75 40.89 20.87
N ASP A 457 32.78 41.80 21.01
CA ASP A 457 31.50 41.56 21.69
C ASP A 457 30.51 40.74 20.86
N PHE A 458 29.65 40.01 21.55
CA PHE A 458 28.49 39.34 20.97
C PHE A 458 27.23 39.79 21.72
N THR A 459 26.34 40.52 21.02
CA THR A 459 25.13 41.10 21.63
C THR A 459 23.86 40.63 20.90
N THR A 460 22.88 40.17 21.67
CA THR A 460 21.51 39.90 21.18
C THR A 460 20.54 40.87 21.82
N GLU A 461 19.87 41.66 20.98
CA GLU A 461 18.89 42.67 21.40
C GLU A 461 17.55 42.04 21.83
N ALA A 462 16.74 42.81 22.56
CA ALA A 462 15.41 42.39 22.95
C ALA A 462 14.53 42.08 21.72
N GLY A 463 13.83 40.94 21.76
CA GLY A 463 12.99 40.46 20.66
C GLY A 463 13.74 39.73 19.53
N ALA A 464 15.08 39.68 19.57
CA ALA A 464 15.89 38.90 18.64
C ALA A 464 16.34 37.56 19.26
N THR A 465 16.78 36.64 18.41
CA THR A 465 17.19 35.28 18.81
C THR A 465 18.62 34.96 18.37
N THR A 466 19.43 34.44 19.29
CA THR A 466 20.65 33.72 18.94
C THR A 466 20.41 32.23 19.12
N ALA A 467 20.68 31.44 18.09
CA ALA A 467 20.51 29.99 18.10
C ALA A 467 21.87 29.29 17.91
N ILE A 468 22.13 28.22 18.66
CA ILE A 468 23.34 27.40 18.57
C ILE A 468 22.93 25.94 18.33
N ALA A 469 23.35 25.38 17.19
CA ALA A 469 23.08 23.99 16.87
C ALA A 469 23.93 23.01 17.71
N GLY A 470 23.50 21.75 17.83
CA GLY A 470 24.10 20.79 18.77
C GLY A 470 25.56 20.39 18.50
N ARG A 471 26.05 20.68 17.29
CA ARG A 471 27.46 20.46 16.88
C ARG A 471 28.29 21.76 16.93
N SER A 472 27.64 22.90 17.19
CA SER A 472 28.20 24.25 17.17
C SER A 472 28.54 24.75 18.58
N SER A 473 29.49 25.67 18.69
CA SER A 473 29.80 26.41 19.93
C SER A 473 30.19 27.84 19.59
N LEU A 474 30.13 28.71 20.59
CA LEU A 474 30.46 30.12 20.49
C LEU A 474 31.57 30.47 21.49
N THR A 475 32.67 31.03 20.99
CA THR A 475 33.69 31.67 21.82
C THR A 475 33.65 33.17 21.59
N VAL A 476 33.50 33.94 22.67
CA VAL A 476 33.42 35.40 22.66
C VAL A 476 34.66 35.99 23.33
N GLY A 477 35.44 36.78 22.59
CA GLY A 477 36.69 37.37 23.08
C GLY A 477 36.50 38.35 24.23
N ASN A 478 35.39 39.11 24.23
CA ASN A 478 35.11 40.13 25.24
C ASN A 478 33.81 39.86 26.03
N SER A 479 32.70 40.54 25.72
CA SER A 479 31.43 40.40 26.46
C SER A 479 30.34 39.69 25.66
N PHE A 480 29.68 38.71 26.28
CA PHE A 480 28.45 38.09 25.78
C PHE A 480 27.23 38.70 26.47
N THR A 481 26.42 39.44 25.73
CA THR A 481 25.20 40.11 26.25
C THR A 481 23.95 39.51 25.62
N MET A 482 23.01 39.06 26.45
CA MET A 482 21.76 38.43 26.03
C MET A 482 20.54 39.16 26.62
N ASN A 483 19.84 39.95 25.79
CA ASN A 483 18.58 40.63 26.16
C ASN A 483 17.35 40.01 25.49
N GLY A 484 17.56 39.08 24.55
CA GLY A 484 16.51 38.42 23.76
C GLY A 484 16.32 36.95 24.13
N THR A 485 16.21 36.11 23.10
CA THR A 485 16.08 34.65 23.26
C THR A 485 17.39 33.95 22.92
N LEU A 486 17.81 33.01 23.77
CA LEU A 486 18.91 32.10 23.53
C LEU A 486 18.39 30.68 23.33
N ASP A 487 18.50 30.18 22.10
CA ASP A 487 18.14 28.82 21.73
C ASP A 487 19.41 27.97 21.61
N VAL A 488 19.51 26.90 22.41
CA VAL A 488 20.70 26.04 22.39
C VAL A 488 20.28 24.59 22.25
N ALA A 489 20.94 23.87 21.34
CA ALA A 489 20.95 22.42 21.36
C ALA A 489 22.24 21.95 22.06
N VAL A 490 22.12 21.12 23.09
CA VAL A 490 23.27 20.69 23.93
C VAL A 490 23.77 19.30 23.54
N GLY A 491 25.07 19.04 23.73
CA GLY A 491 25.73 17.73 23.56
C GLY A 491 26.60 17.34 24.76
N ARG A 492 27.13 16.10 24.82
CA ARG A 492 27.93 15.64 25.98
C ARG A 492 29.16 16.54 26.24
N ASN A 493 29.30 17.05 27.47
CA ASN A 493 30.45 17.80 28.01
C ASN A 493 30.87 19.08 27.27
N LYS A 494 30.04 19.59 26.36
CA LYS A 494 30.35 20.81 25.62
C LYS A 494 29.89 22.04 26.40
N ARG A 495 30.74 23.06 26.45
CA ARG A 495 30.32 24.43 26.79
C ARG A 495 29.85 25.07 25.49
N ASP A 496 28.58 25.41 25.40
CA ASP A 496 28.05 25.98 24.16
C ASP A 496 28.53 27.41 23.96
N ILE A 497 28.67 28.18 25.06
CA ILE A 497 29.17 29.56 25.04
C ILE A 497 30.30 29.71 26.07
N THR A 498 31.45 30.21 25.62
CA THR A 498 32.55 30.69 26.49
C THR A 498 32.81 32.16 26.20
N ALA A 499 32.86 32.99 27.24
CA ALA A 499 33.12 34.43 27.11
C ALA A 499 34.07 34.93 28.21
N SER A 500 34.72 36.09 28.03
CA SER A 500 35.46 36.73 29.13
C SER A 500 34.48 37.17 30.24
N THR A 501 33.39 37.84 29.86
CA THR A 501 32.25 38.16 30.76
C THR A 501 30.93 37.86 30.07
N ALA A 502 29.87 37.61 30.85
CA ALA A 502 28.53 37.38 30.36
C ALA A 502 27.46 38.13 31.20
N THR A 503 26.53 38.78 30.51
CA THR A 503 25.40 39.49 31.13
C THR A 503 24.09 39.03 30.52
N ILE A 504 23.18 38.55 31.38
CA ILE A 504 21.82 38.16 31.02
C ILE A 504 20.88 39.29 31.47
N GLY A 505 20.24 39.94 30.50
CA GLY A 505 19.33 41.05 30.75
C GLY A 505 17.97 40.59 31.30
N PRO A 506 17.21 41.49 31.97
CA PRO A 506 15.85 41.19 32.40
C PRO A 506 14.95 40.95 31.18
N GLY A 507 14.04 39.97 31.25
CA GLY A 507 13.20 39.54 30.14
C GLY A 507 13.83 38.49 29.21
N ALA A 508 15.13 38.17 29.38
CA ALA A 508 15.80 37.17 28.55
C ALA A 508 15.23 35.76 28.77
N THR A 509 15.12 34.99 27.70
CA THR A 509 14.62 33.61 27.72
C THR A 509 15.69 32.63 27.25
N PHE A 510 15.82 31.50 27.93
CA PHE A 510 16.60 30.35 27.47
C PHE A 510 15.68 29.21 27.05
N ASN A 511 15.90 28.66 25.86
CA ASN A 511 15.25 27.44 25.40
C ASN A 511 16.30 26.37 25.08
N LEU A 512 16.13 25.20 25.69
CA LEU A 512 16.84 24.01 25.26
C LEU A 512 16.09 23.40 24.07
N VAL A 513 16.53 23.69 22.85
CA VAL A 513 15.82 23.32 21.61
C VAL A 513 16.22 21.95 21.06
N GLY A 514 17.26 21.32 21.61
CA GLY A 514 17.66 19.98 21.22
C GLY A 514 18.69 19.34 22.16
N TYR A 515 18.79 18.02 22.10
CA TYR A 515 19.80 17.21 22.79
C TYR A 515 20.29 16.12 21.83
N SER A 516 21.61 15.96 21.71
CA SER A 516 22.22 14.88 20.92
C SER A 516 22.82 13.84 21.85
N ALA A 517 22.29 12.62 21.83
CA ALA A 517 22.89 11.44 22.45
C ALA A 517 23.76 10.66 21.44
N ASP A 518 24.60 9.76 21.94
CA ASP A 518 25.44 8.83 21.16
C ASP A 518 24.74 7.47 21.05
N ASP A 519 25.04 6.69 20.00
CA ASP A 519 24.38 5.40 19.69
C ASP A 519 24.50 4.38 20.84
N ALA A 520 25.52 4.53 21.69
CA ALA A 520 25.81 3.65 22.83
C ALA A 520 25.18 4.08 24.16
N ALA A 521 24.51 5.23 24.23
CA ALA A 521 24.03 5.80 25.50
C ALA A 521 22.85 4.98 26.09
N SER A 522 22.98 4.57 27.35
CA SER A 522 21.89 3.96 28.12
C SER A 522 21.07 5.02 28.84
N VAL A 523 19.79 4.75 29.12
CA VAL A 523 18.84 5.74 29.68
C VAL A 523 19.22 6.22 31.10
N SER A 524 20.08 5.48 31.81
CA SER A 524 20.69 5.97 33.06
C SER A 524 21.57 7.20 32.87
N GLU A 525 22.12 7.42 31.67
CA GLU A 525 22.88 8.63 31.32
C GLU A 525 21.97 9.83 31.07
N LEU A 526 20.72 9.62 30.63
CA LEU A 526 19.71 10.65 30.35
C LEU A 526 19.06 11.21 31.63
N ALA A 527 18.96 10.43 32.70
CA ALA A 527 18.38 10.87 33.98
C ALA A 527 19.36 11.64 34.90
N SER A 528 20.64 11.75 34.50
CA SER A 528 21.72 12.31 35.33
C SER A 528 22.62 13.32 34.62
N SER A 529 22.29 13.74 33.38
CA SER A 529 23.14 14.63 32.58
C SER A 529 22.88 16.11 32.89
N ALA A 530 23.96 16.84 33.19
CA ALA A 530 23.96 18.30 33.36
C ALA A 530 24.94 18.94 32.35
N PHE A 531 24.53 20.04 31.73
CA PHE A 531 25.23 20.70 30.63
C PHE A 531 25.54 22.16 30.99
N THR A 532 26.79 22.59 30.82
CA THR A 532 27.16 24.00 31.00
C THR A 532 26.87 24.77 29.72
N VAL A 533 25.84 25.61 29.74
CA VAL A 533 25.44 26.38 28.55
C VAL A 533 26.33 27.62 28.38
N ILE A 534 26.53 28.38 29.46
CA ILE A 534 27.35 29.60 29.48
C ILE A 534 28.46 29.44 30.52
N HIS A 535 29.68 29.80 30.14
CA HIS A 535 30.81 29.94 31.07
C HIS A 535 31.55 31.27 30.88
N ALA A 536 31.69 32.04 31.97
CA ALA A 536 32.49 33.26 32.02
C ALA A 536 33.89 32.96 32.61
N ASN A 537 34.94 33.32 31.87
CA ASN A 537 36.32 33.07 32.27
C ASN A 537 36.77 33.96 33.44
N THR A 538 36.24 35.18 33.55
CA THR A 538 36.50 36.07 34.69
C THR A 538 35.73 35.60 35.93
N PRO A 539 36.36 35.50 37.12
CA PRO A 539 35.67 35.21 38.37
C PRO A 539 34.52 36.21 38.63
N ASN A 540 33.34 35.71 38.99
CA ASN A 540 32.10 36.50 39.11
C ASN A 540 31.69 37.23 37.82
N GLY A 541 32.18 36.78 36.66
CA GLY A 541 31.94 37.39 35.36
C GLY A 541 30.59 37.07 34.74
N LEU A 542 29.74 36.25 35.38
CA LEU A 542 28.36 35.99 34.95
C LEU A 542 27.39 36.77 35.85
N THR A 543 26.56 37.62 35.25
CA THR A 543 25.55 38.43 35.95
C THR A 543 24.16 38.28 35.34
N GLY A 544 23.11 38.31 36.17
CA GLY A 544 21.71 38.11 35.74
C GLY A 544 21.27 36.65 35.68
N THR A 545 19.98 36.44 35.41
CA THR A 545 19.34 35.12 35.26
C THR A 545 18.31 35.18 34.13
N PHE A 546 18.03 34.06 33.46
CA PHE A 546 16.91 34.00 32.53
C PHE A 546 15.58 34.02 33.30
N ASP A 547 14.61 34.79 32.82
CA ASP A 547 13.26 34.85 33.40
C ASP A 547 12.49 33.55 33.17
N ALA A 548 12.84 32.82 32.10
CA ALA A 548 12.30 31.51 31.79
C ALA A 548 13.37 30.57 31.22
N VAL A 549 13.35 29.32 31.68
CA VAL A 549 14.13 28.19 31.18
C VAL A 549 13.14 27.14 30.66
N ARG A 550 13.11 26.90 29.35
CA ARG A 550 12.11 26.04 28.68
C ARG A 550 12.77 24.89 27.92
N LEU A 551 11.97 23.86 27.63
CA LEU A 551 12.33 22.76 26.75
C LEU A 551 11.59 22.88 25.41
N GLY A 552 12.31 22.82 24.30
CA GLY A 552 11.78 22.56 22.97
C GLY A 552 10.77 23.57 22.43
N GLY A 553 10.93 24.87 22.67
CA GLY A 553 10.11 25.91 22.04
C GLY A 553 8.59 25.84 22.35
N LYS A 554 8.15 24.99 23.28
CA LYS A 554 6.74 24.83 23.63
C LYS A 554 6.28 25.82 24.70
N SER A 555 5.01 26.21 24.60
CA SER A 555 4.33 27.07 25.58
C SER A 555 3.85 26.30 26.83
N SER A 556 3.77 24.96 26.79
CA SER A 556 3.39 24.08 27.91
C SER A 556 4.47 23.08 28.29
N ALA A 557 4.58 22.76 29.59
CA ALA A 557 5.49 21.74 30.11
C ALA A 557 5.09 20.33 29.63
N ALA A 558 6.04 19.54 29.14
CA ALA A 558 5.84 18.13 28.82
C ALA A 558 5.70 17.30 30.11
N ASP A 559 4.76 16.36 30.14
CA ASP A 559 4.53 15.44 31.27
C ASP A 559 5.49 14.24 31.30
N TYR A 560 6.21 14.02 30.20
CA TYR A 560 7.17 12.92 30.03
C TYR A 560 8.64 13.32 30.25
N LEU A 561 8.94 14.61 30.46
CA LEU A 561 10.30 15.14 30.66
C LEU A 561 10.39 16.05 31.89
N THR A 562 11.54 16.02 32.56
CA THR A 562 11.91 16.93 33.65
C THR A 562 13.10 17.80 33.22
N LEU A 563 13.05 19.09 33.56
CA LEU A 563 14.12 20.08 33.30
C LEU A 563 14.56 20.71 34.63
N THR A 564 15.86 20.78 34.86
CA THR A 564 16.46 21.46 36.03
C THR A 564 17.49 22.48 35.56
N SER A 565 17.65 23.59 36.29
CA SER A 565 18.66 24.61 36.00
C SER A 565 19.32 25.13 37.26
N SER A 566 20.60 25.47 37.19
CA SER A 566 21.39 26.04 38.29
C SER A 566 22.25 27.21 37.82
N TYR A 567 22.30 28.28 38.63
CA TYR A 567 23.10 29.47 38.38
C TYR A 567 24.24 29.57 39.39
N GLY A 568 25.48 29.62 38.90
CA GLY A 568 26.67 29.93 39.68
C GLY A 568 27.31 31.26 39.25
N PRO A 569 28.31 31.77 39.98
CA PRO A 569 28.96 33.06 39.70
C PRO A 569 29.73 33.11 38.37
N GLN A 570 29.95 31.97 37.71
CA GLN A 570 30.64 31.86 36.43
C GLN A 570 29.92 30.99 35.40
N SER A 571 28.90 30.22 35.80
CA SER A 571 28.31 29.20 34.93
C SER A 571 26.79 29.12 35.06
N PHE A 572 26.12 28.95 33.93
CA PHE A 572 24.72 28.55 33.85
C PHE A 572 24.63 27.10 33.36
N VAL A 573 23.98 26.24 34.15
CA VAL A 573 23.93 24.77 33.93
C VAL A 573 22.49 24.27 33.86
N VAL A 574 22.20 23.34 32.96
CA VAL A 574 20.86 22.76 32.71
C VAL A 574 20.92 21.22 32.71
N GLY A 575 19.94 20.52 33.29
CA GLY A 575 19.87 19.04 33.29
C GLY A 575 18.49 18.49 32.90
N LEU A 576 18.44 17.25 32.38
CA LEU A 576 17.26 16.59 31.80
C LEU A 576 16.95 15.23 32.44
N GLY A 577 15.70 14.74 32.33
CA GLY A 577 15.32 13.37 32.69
C GLY A 577 13.95 12.94 32.13
N LEU A 578 13.75 11.62 31.93
CA LEU A 578 12.46 11.02 31.54
C LEU A 578 11.65 10.65 32.78
N THR A 579 10.36 11.00 32.82
CA THR A 579 9.48 10.61 33.95
C THR A 579 9.34 9.10 34.09
N TRP A 580 9.49 8.32 33.01
CA TRP A 580 9.57 6.85 33.07
C TRP A 580 10.61 6.35 34.06
N TYR A 581 11.73 7.05 34.23
CA TYR A 581 12.84 6.66 35.12
C TYR A 581 12.99 7.54 36.36
N ALA A 582 12.05 8.46 36.62
CA ALA A 582 12.16 9.41 37.73
C ALA A 582 12.21 8.75 39.12
N ALA A 583 11.81 7.48 39.23
CA ALA A 583 11.99 6.66 40.43
C ALA A 583 13.44 6.56 40.91
N HIS A 584 14.42 6.79 40.03
CA HIS A 584 15.86 6.82 40.34
C HIS A 584 16.42 8.24 40.48
N SER A 585 15.58 9.26 40.54
CA SER A 585 15.95 10.67 40.64
C SER A 585 15.65 11.25 42.03
N THR A 586 15.94 12.53 42.24
CA THR A 586 15.53 13.28 43.45
C THR A 586 14.02 13.56 43.53
N ARG A 587 13.27 13.29 42.46
CA ARG A 587 11.82 13.51 42.34
C ARG A 587 11.08 12.21 41.92
N PRO A 588 11.14 11.14 42.73
CA PRO A 588 10.46 9.87 42.43
C PRO A 588 8.93 10.00 42.39
N ASP A 589 8.38 11.04 43.00
CA ASP A 589 6.97 11.43 42.94
C ASP A 589 6.48 11.69 41.50
N LEU A 590 7.38 12.04 40.58
CA LEU A 590 7.07 12.32 39.18
C LEU A 590 7.10 11.08 38.28
N ALA A 591 7.37 9.88 38.80
CA ALA A 591 7.49 8.69 37.95
C ALA A 591 6.17 8.29 37.28
N ALA A 592 6.12 8.24 35.95
CA ALA A 592 4.91 7.98 35.17
C ALA A 592 5.24 7.38 33.78
N GLY A 593 4.26 6.67 33.18
CA GLY A 593 4.36 6.08 31.85
C GLY A 593 3.51 6.78 30.78
N THR A 594 3.07 8.00 31.03
CA THR A 594 2.23 8.79 30.12
C THR A 594 3.06 9.76 29.30
N PHE A 595 2.86 9.77 27.99
CA PHE A 595 3.47 10.70 27.04
C PHE A 595 2.37 11.51 26.35
N THR A 596 2.18 12.77 26.75
CA THR A 596 1.18 13.66 26.15
C THR A 596 1.81 14.59 25.12
N LEU A 597 1.49 14.38 23.85
CA LEU A 597 1.87 15.27 22.74
C LEU A 597 0.64 16.03 22.27
N ALA A 598 0.43 17.23 22.82
CA ALA A 598 -0.82 17.97 22.79
C ALA A 598 -1.16 18.58 21.41
N ASP A 599 -0.15 18.91 20.61
CA ASP A 599 -0.33 19.49 19.28
C ASP A 599 -0.09 18.43 18.17
N PRO A 600 -0.80 18.49 17.03
CA PRO A 600 -0.62 17.51 15.95
C PRO A 600 0.80 17.46 15.36
N ASP A 601 1.49 18.61 15.37
CA ASP A 601 2.87 18.74 14.88
C ASP A 601 3.92 18.31 15.91
N ASP A 602 3.50 18.01 17.14
CA ASP A 602 4.39 17.52 18.18
C ASP A 602 4.98 16.17 17.79
N LYS A 603 6.30 16.08 17.78
CA LYS A 603 7.03 14.82 17.61
C LYS A 603 8.00 14.63 18.76
N PHE A 604 7.98 13.45 19.36
CA PHE A 604 8.98 13.06 20.35
C PHE A 604 9.55 11.70 19.97
N GLU A 605 10.84 11.69 19.65
CA GLU A 605 11.58 10.45 19.42
C GLU A 605 12.21 9.97 20.73
N LEU A 606 11.82 8.76 21.14
CA LEU A 606 12.36 8.07 22.30
C LEU A 606 13.43 7.07 21.84
N ASP A 607 14.68 7.53 21.82
CA ASP A 607 15.85 6.68 21.54
C ASP A 607 16.37 5.95 22.79
N ALA A 608 15.44 5.40 23.57
CA ALA A 608 15.70 4.82 24.87
C ALA A 608 14.89 3.53 25.05
N ARG A 609 15.55 2.45 25.48
CA ARG A 609 14.86 1.18 25.75
C ARG A 609 14.12 1.26 27.08
N LEU A 610 12.79 1.29 27.02
CA LEU A 610 11.90 1.19 28.16
C LEU A 610 11.92 -0.23 28.76
N ILE A 611 12.02 -0.30 30.09
CA ILE A 611 11.94 -1.54 30.89
C ILE A 611 11.01 -1.30 32.09
N ASP A 612 10.44 -2.38 32.63
CA ASP A 612 9.60 -2.34 33.83
C ASP A 612 10.28 -1.61 35.00
N GLN A 613 9.52 -0.78 35.70
CA GLN A 613 9.91 -0.04 36.89
C GLN A 613 9.10 -0.48 38.11
N ALA A 614 9.50 -0.01 39.29
CA ALA A 614 8.68 -0.13 40.48
C ALA A 614 7.37 0.68 40.30
N PRO A 615 6.21 0.17 40.73
CA PRO A 615 4.96 0.93 40.71
C PRO A 615 5.09 2.24 41.49
N ASN A 616 4.44 3.31 41.00
CA ASN A 616 4.39 4.60 41.67
C ASN A 616 2.98 4.89 42.20
N PRO A 617 2.73 4.76 43.53
CA PRO A 617 1.44 5.06 44.12
C PRO A 617 1.00 6.53 43.99
N ALA A 618 1.95 7.47 43.85
CA ALA A 618 1.64 8.90 43.78
C ALA A 618 0.96 9.29 42.46
N THR A 619 1.33 8.63 41.36
CA THR A 619 0.76 8.86 40.02
C THR A 619 -0.24 7.78 39.61
N GLY A 620 -0.37 6.71 40.40
CA GLY A 620 -1.20 5.54 40.08
C GLY A 620 -0.62 4.66 38.96
N TRP A 621 0.63 4.91 38.55
CA TRP A 621 1.28 4.14 37.49
C TRP A 621 1.80 2.79 38.00
N ASP A 622 1.57 1.72 37.25
CA ASP A 622 1.94 0.35 37.59
C ASP A 622 3.43 0.01 37.32
N GLY A 623 4.18 0.98 36.80
CA GLY A 623 5.60 0.84 36.43
C GLY A 623 5.83 0.14 35.08
N ARG A 624 4.77 -0.25 34.37
CA ARG A 624 4.86 -1.14 33.18
C ARG A 624 4.05 -0.65 31.98
N THR A 625 2.95 0.07 32.21
CA THR A 625 2.03 0.54 31.17
C THR A 625 2.60 1.76 30.44
N LEU A 626 2.66 1.72 29.11
CA LEU A 626 2.95 2.88 28.26
C LEU A 626 1.64 3.47 27.74
N THR A 627 1.39 4.76 28.00
CA THR A 627 0.20 5.48 27.49
C THR A 627 0.61 6.66 26.63
N LYS A 628 0.16 6.67 25.38
CA LYS A 628 0.31 7.79 24.44
C LYS A 628 -0.99 8.59 24.35
N LEU A 629 -0.91 9.87 24.70
CA LEU A 629 -2.02 10.85 24.65
C LEU A 629 -1.74 11.97 23.65
N GLY A 630 -2.82 12.67 23.26
CA GLY A 630 -2.78 13.83 22.37
C GLY A 630 -2.52 13.49 20.90
N PRO A 631 -2.77 14.43 19.96
CA PRO A 631 -2.71 14.20 18.52
C PRO A 631 -1.30 14.02 17.93
N GLY A 632 -0.21 14.38 18.64
CA GLY A 632 1.15 14.29 18.12
C GLY A 632 1.72 12.88 17.97
N THR A 633 2.98 12.76 17.54
CA THR A 633 3.69 11.50 17.24
C THR A 633 4.77 11.14 18.27
N LEU A 634 4.62 10.00 18.95
CA LEU A 634 5.67 9.40 19.77
C LEU A 634 6.38 8.32 18.94
N GLN A 635 7.68 8.48 18.70
CA GLN A 635 8.49 7.45 18.03
C GLN A 635 9.27 6.62 19.04
N LEU A 636 9.24 5.29 18.93
CA LEU A 636 10.08 4.38 19.72
C LEU A 636 11.21 3.86 18.83
N SER A 637 12.46 4.25 19.10
CA SER A 637 13.58 3.89 18.21
C SER A 637 14.33 2.62 18.64
N LYS A 638 13.92 1.95 19.72
CA LYS A 638 14.54 0.70 20.20
C LYS A 638 13.50 -0.36 20.55
N ALA A 639 13.86 -1.64 20.40
CA ALA A 639 13.07 -2.77 20.91
C ALA A 639 12.95 -2.68 22.44
N ASN A 640 11.73 -2.41 22.94
CA ASN A 640 11.45 -2.22 24.36
C ASN A 640 11.17 -3.56 25.07
N ARG A 641 11.35 -3.60 26.40
CA ARG A 641 11.16 -4.80 27.23
C ARG A 641 10.16 -4.62 28.37
N TYR A 642 9.39 -3.52 28.38
CA TYR A 642 8.28 -3.41 29.32
C TYR A 642 7.22 -4.45 28.99
N THR A 643 6.61 -5.03 30.02
CA THR A 643 5.67 -6.15 29.88
C THR A 643 4.21 -5.73 29.94
N GLY A 644 3.94 -4.50 30.40
CA GLY A 644 2.60 -3.93 30.48
C GLY A 644 1.99 -3.57 29.12
N PRO A 645 0.71 -3.18 29.10
CA PRO A 645 0.02 -2.81 27.87
C PRO A 645 0.58 -1.52 27.26
N THR A 646 0.56 -1.45 25.93
CA THR A 646 0.75 -0.22 25.17
C THR A 646 -0.62 0.34 24.79
N ARG A 647 -0.97 1.50 25.36
CA ARG A 647 -2.22 2.20 25.09
C ARG A 647 -1.94 3.43 24.23
N VAL A 648 -2.48 3.46 23.02
CA VAL A 648 -2.44 4.65 22.16
C VAL A 648 -3.85 5.20 22.08
N GLU A 649 -4.14 6.23 22.87
CA GLU A 649 -5.51 6.78 22.95
C GLU A 649 -5.79 7.78 21.81
N ALA A 650 -4.76 8.52 21.37
CA ALA A 650 -4.82 9.45 20.24
C ALA A 650 -3.42 9.69 19.61
N GLY A 651 -3.43 10.21 18.37
CA GLY A 651 -2.23 10.56 17.63
C GLY A 651 -1.47 9.33 17.12
N THR A 652 -0.17 9.46 16.89
CA THR A 652 0.63 8.39 16.29
C THR A 652 1.63 7.81 17.29
N LEU A 653 1.69 6.49 17.38
CA LEU A 653 2.86 5.76 17.87
C LEU A 653 3.63 5.28 16.64
N LEU A 654 4.84 5.77 16.43
CA LEU A 654 5.70 5.43 15.29
C LEU A 654 6.80 4.46 15.72
N ALA A 655 6.96 3.35 15.01
CA ALA A 655 8.10 2.46 15.21
C ALA A 655 9.33 2.99 14.46
N GLY A 656 10.42 3.24 15.19
CA GLY A 656 11.74 3.57 14.63
C GLY A 656 12.69 2.37 14.54
N ALA A 657 12.25 1.18 14.96
CA ALA A 657 13.00 -0.07 14.88
C ALA A 657 12.05 -1.28 14.87
N ALA A 658 12.55 -2.47 14.52
CA ALA A 658 11.78 -3.70 14.61
C ALA A 658 11.42 -4.06 16.06
N ASN A 659 10.21 -4.59 16.27
CA ASN A 659 9.73 -5.13 17.55
C ASN A 659 9.79 -4.14 18.74
N VAL A 660 9.38 -2.89 18.53
CA VAL A 660 9.35 -1.83 19.57
C VAL A 660 8.35 -2.09 20.69
N VAL A 661 7.35 -2.96 20.45
CA VAL A 661 6.28 -3.32 21.40
C VAL A 661 6.12 -4.83 21.59
N ALA A 662 7.06 -5.66 21.13
CA ALA A 662 6.90 -7.12 21.11
C ALA A 662 6.78 -7.78 22.49
N ALA A 663 7.35 -7.17 23.53
CA ALA A 663 7.23 -7.63 24.90
C ALA A 663 5.93 -7.19 25.59
N SER A 664 5.19 -6.24 25.01
CA SER A 664 3.93 -5.76 25.57
C SER A 664 2.87 -6.86 25.51
N GLU A 665 2.10 -7.02 26.59
CA GLU A 665 0.98 -7.97 26.63
C GLU A 665 -0.10 -7.67 25.56
N ARG A 666 -0.27 -6.40 25.16
CA ARG A 666 -1.33 -5.93 24.28
C ARG A 666 -1.04 -4.53 23.76
N VAL A 667 -1.40 -4.29 22.51
CA VAL A 667 -1.55 -2.95 21.93
C VAL A 667 -3.04 -2.64 21.80
N SER A 668 -3.50 -1.53 22.38
CA SER A 668 -4.88 -1.03 22.24
C SER A 668 -4.90 0.35 21.61
N LEU A 669 -5.68 0.51 20.55
CA LEU A 669 -5.74 1.75 19.75
C LEU A 669 -7.09 2.44 19.89
N GLY A 670 -7.08 3.68 20.36
CA GLY A 670 -8.25 4.57 20.39
C GLY A 670 -8.72 4.98 18.99
N PRO A 671 -9.92 5.55 18.83
CA PRO A 671 -10.54 5.83 17.52
C PRO A 671 -9.74 6.76 16.61
N THR A 672 -8.93 7.65 17.19
CA THR A 672 -8.07 8.62 16.48
C THR A 672 -6.58 8.28 16.61
N ALA A 673 -6.26 7.06 17.04
CA ALA A 673 -4.89 6.60 17.20
C ALA A 673 -4.41 5.88 15.93
N THR A 674 -3.13 6.04 15.61
CA THR A 674 -2.43 5.27 14.59
C THR A 674 -1.21 4.59 15.21
N PHE A 675 -1.05 3.29 15.00
CA PHE A 675 0.23 2.62 15.16
C PHE A 675 0.91 2.51 13.80
N ASP A 676 1.89 3.37 13.55
CA ASP A 676 2.68 3.41 12.32
C ASP A 676 3.94 2.57 12.51
N LEU A 677 4.16 1.59 11.64
CA LEU A 677 5.28 0.67 11.70
C LEU A 677 6.58 1.28 11.16
N GLY A 678 6.53 2.45 10.51
CA GLY A 678 7.73 3.14 10.01
C GLY A 678 8.57 2.34 9.01
N GLY A 679 8.00 1.27 8.42
CA GLY A 679 8.73 0.33 7.55
C GLY A 679 9.47 -0.78 8.30
N PHE A 680 9.30 -0.94 9.62
CA PHE A 680 9.92 -1.99 10.43
C PHE A 680 8.94 -3.07 10.88
N ASP A 681 9.32 -4.33 10.72
CA ASP A 681 8.51 -5.48 11.15
C ASP A 681 8.21 -5.44 12.65
N GLN A 682 6.96 -5.67 13.01
CA GLN A 682 6.50 -5.69 14.41
C GLN A 682 5.82 -7.00 14.74
N THR A 683 6.15 -7.55 15.92
CA THR A 683 5.31 -8.53 16.59
C THR A 683 4.48 -7.82 17.65
N VAL A 684 3.17 -8.07 17.65
CA VAL A 684 2.21 -7.58 18.65
C VAL A 684 1.49 -8.79 19.20
N ASN A 685 1.41 -8.95 20.53
CA ASN A 685 0.72 -10.10 21.12
C ASN A 685 -0.80 -9.99 20.90
N ASN A 686 -1.50 -9.21 21.73
CA ASN A 686 -2.93 -8.98 21.52
C ASN A 686 -3.16 -7.61 20.88
N LEU A 687 -3.92 -7.52 19.79
CA LEU A 687 -4.34 -6.26 19.17
C LEU A 687 -5.83 -6.00 19.44
N SER A 688 -6.19 -4.76 19.77
CA SER A 688 -7.58 -4.36 20.03
C SER A 688 -7.80 -2.86 19.78
N GLY A 689 -9.07 -2.46 19.72
CA GLY A 689 -9.46 -1.06 19.54
C GLY A 689 -10.00 -0.75 18.14
N SER A 690 -10.13 0.53 17.83
CA SER A 690 -10.74 1.05 16.58
C SER A 690 -9.85 2.01 15.79
N GLY A 691 -8.62 2.25 16.28
CA GLY A 691 -7.62 3.06 15.58
C GLY A 691 -6.99 2.35 14.38
N ALA A 692 -6.11 3.03 13.66
CA ALA A 692 -5.46 2.52 12.47
C ALA A 692 -4.10 1.87 12.76
N VAL A 693 -3.70 0.93 11.91
CA VAL A 693 -2.32 0.46 11.81
C VAL A 693 -1.80 0.77 10.41
N ALA A 694 -0.68 1.48 10.32
CA ALA A 694 -0.04 1.80 9.05
C ALA A 694 1.23 0.96 8.89
N LEU A 695 1.23 0.00 7.96
CA LEU A 695 2.33 -0.96 7.80
C LEU A 695 3.55 -0.36 7.08
N GLY A 696 3.35 0.62 6.19
CA GLY A 696 4.34 0.91 5.17
C GLY A 696 4.64 -0.37 4.37
N THR A 697 5.91 -0.70 4.16
CA THR A 697 6.35 -1.97 3.52
C THR A 697 6.56 -3.13 4.51
N ALA A 698 6.31 -2.93 5.80
CA ALA A 698 6.64 -3.89 6.86
C ALA A 698 5.62 -5.03 6.99
N THR A 699 6.00 -6.08 7.71
CA THR A 699 5.10 -7.15 8.15
C THR A 699 4.68 -6.93 9.60
N LEU A 700 3.37 -6.99 9.86
CA LEU A 700 2.83 -7.07 11.22
C LEU A 700 2.51 -8.51 11.58
N THR A 701 3.16 -9.06 12.60
CA THR A 701 2.85 -10.37 13.18
C THR A 701 2.00 -10.20 14.44
N LEU A 702 0.76 -10.68 14.40
CA LEU A 702 -0.18 -10.69 15.52
C LEU A 702 -0.12 -12.05 16.24
N ASN A 703 0.61 -12.13 17.34
CA ASN A 703 0.67 -13.30 18.24
C ASN A 703 -0.50 -13.31 19.23
N GLN A 704 -1.71 -13.40 18.67
CA GLN A 704 -2.96 -13.30 19.42
C GLN A 704 -3.11 -14.52 20.35
N ALA A 705 -2.83 -14.32 21.64
CA ALA A 705 -2.82 -15.38 22.63
C ALA A 705 -4.23 -15.69 23.18
N ALA A 706 -5.14 -14.72 23.14
CA ALA A 706 -6.52 -14.85 23.60
C ALA A 706 -7.50 -14.27 22.57
N ASP A 707 -8.74 -14.75 22.58
CA ASP A 707 -9.77 -14.29 21.64
C ASP A 707 -10.01 -12.78 21.78
N GLY A 708 -10.08 -12.08 20.65
CA GLY A 708 -10.25 -10.63 20.62
C GLY A 708 -10.78 -10.11 19.29
N ALA A 709 -11.22 -8.85 19.32
CA ALA A 709 -11.71 -8.15 18.14
C ALA A 709 -10.95 -6.83 17.91
N PHE A 710 -10.76 -6.51 16.63
CA PHE A 710 -10.22 -5.24 16.16
C PHE A 710 -11.21 -4.59 15.19
N ASP A 711 -11.67 -3.39 15.55
CA ASP A 711 -12.58 -2.53 14.76
C ASP A 711 -11.80 -1.40 14.05
N GLY A 712 -10.50 -1.59 13.91
CA GLY A 712 -9.61 -0.68 13.20
C GLY A 712 -9.29 -1.14 11.77
N VAL A 713 -8.48 -0.33 11.09
CA VAL A 713 -8.01 -0.62 9.72
C VAL A 713 -6.49 -0.77 9.73
N VAL A 714 -6.00 -1.90 9.24
CA VAL A 714 -4.60 -2.13 8.85
C VAL A 714 -4.44 -1.75 7.37
N SER A 715 -3.43 -0.93 7.07
CA SER A 715 -3.23 -0.29 5.75
C SER A 715 -1.76 -0.26 5.32
N GLY A 716 -1.48 0.03 4.05
CA GLY A 716 -0.13 0.12 3.47
C GLY A 716 0.31 -1.12 2.68
N PRO A 717 1.37 -1.06 1.87
CA PRO A 717 1.76 -2.17 0.98
C PRO A 717 2.30 -3.43 1.69
N GLY A 718 2.54 -3.37 3.00
CA GLY A 718 3.06 -4.45 3.85
C GLY A 718 2.10 -5.63 4.09
N GLY A 719 2.61 -6.67 4.76
CA GLY A 719 1.90 -7.93 5.01
C GLY A 719 1.40 -8.11 6.45
N LEU A 720 0.54 -9.11 6.65
CA LEU A 720 -0.03 -9.46 7.95
C LEU A 720 0.20 -10.95 8.26
N GLY A 721 0.85 -11.26 9.38
CA GLY A 721 0.94 -12.61 9.93
C GLY A 721 0.04 -12.76 11.16
N LYS A 722 -0.76 -13.82 11.23
CA LYS A 722 -1.55 -14.20 12.41
C LYS A 722 -0.98 -15.47 13.02
N THR A 723 -0.47 -15.35 14.23
CA THR A 723 0.05 -16.44 15.06
C THR A 723 -0.69 -16.47 16.40
N GLY A 724 -0.30 -17.36 17.32
CA GLY A 724 -0.98 -17.53 18.60
C GLY A 724 -2.33 -18.27 18.49
N ALA A 725 -2.75 -18.92 19.58
CA ALA A 725 -3.90 -19.83 19.58
C ALA A 725 -5.27 -19.14 19.54
N GLY A 726 -5.35 -17.85 19.94
CA GLY A 726 -6.61 -17.11 20.02
C GLY A 726 -7.17 -16.72 18.65
N ALA A 727 -8.49 -16.51 18.61
CA ALA A 727 -9.19 -15.95 17.46
C ALA A 727 -9.05 -14.42 17.40
N LEU A 728 -8.68 -13.89 16.23
CA LEU A 728 -8.73 -12.45 15.95
C LEU A 728 -9.90 -12.18 15.00
N THR A 729 -10.89 -11.43 15.48
CA THR A 729 -12.04 -10.98 14.67
C THR A 729 -11.80 -9.57 14.15
N LEU A 730 -11.81 -9.41 12.82
CA LEU A 730 -11.77 -8.12 12.14
C LEU A 730 -13.18 -7.73 11.70
N THR A 731 -13.58 -6.51 12.00
CA THR A 731 -14.96 -6.03 11.76
C THR A 731 -15.05 -4.91 10.73
N ARG A 732 -13.91 -4.48 10.18
CA ARG A 732 -13.80 -3.51 9.07
C ARG A 732 -12.90 -4.03 7.96
N ASP A 733 -13.04 -3.43 6.79
CA ASP A 733 -12.16 -3.67 5.65
C ASP A 733 -10.71 -3.31 5.97
N GLN A 734 -9.82 -4.24 5.71
CA GLN A 734 -8.38 -4.08 5.80
C GLN A 734 -7.84 -3.77 4.41
N THR A 735 -7.00 -2.75 4.31
CA THR A 735 -6.60 -2.15 3.02
C THR A 735 -5.12 -2.36 2.70
N TYR A 736 -4.42 -3.19 3.49
CA TYR A 736 -3.03 -3.51 3.26
C TYR A 736 -2.82 -4.35 2.00
N GLY A 737 -1.69 -4.15 1.31
CA GLY A 737 -1.38 -4.71 0.00
C GLY A 737 -0.66 -6.06 0.00
N GLY A 738 0.11 -6.35 1.06
CA GLY A 738 0.97 -7.52 1.13
C GLY A 738 0.21 -8.82 1.42
N ASN A 739 0.95 -9.92 1.49
CA ASN A 739 0.40 -11.23 1.76
C ASN A 739 -0.10 -11.35 3.20
N THR A 740 -1.09 -12.21 3.41
CA THR A 740 -1.57 -12.59 4.74
C THR A 740 -1.17 -14.04 5.03
N THR A 741 -0.53 -14.31 6.16
CA THR A 741 -0.34 -15.68 6.67
C THR A 741 -1.18 -15.91 7.91
N VAL A 742 -1.87 -17.04 7.97
CA VAL A 742 -2.57 -17.51 9.17
C VAL A 742 -1.91 -18.81 9.60
N ASP A 743 -0.97 -18.71 10.54
CA ASP A 743 -0.13 -19.82 10.95
C ASP A 743 -0.70 -20.60 12.15
N ALA A 744 -1.50 -19.94 13.00
CA ALA A 744 -2.18 -20.55 14.14
C ALA A 744 -3.44 -19.78 14.57
N GLY A 745 -4.33 -20.49 15.27
CA GLY A 745 -5.61 -19.94 15.73
C GLY A 745 -6.55 -19.63 14.58
N ALA A 746 -7.38 -18.60 14.75
CA ALA A 746 -8.35 -18.17 13.74
C ALA A 746 -8.18 -16.69 13.37
N LEU A 747 -8.27 -16.39 12.07
CA LEU A 747 -8.53 -15.05 11.54
C LEU A 747 -9.98 -15.01 11.03
N ILE A 748 -10.82 -14.22 11.70
CA ILE A 748 -12.26 -14.17 11.44
C ILE A 748 -12.61 -12.80 10.87
N LEU A 749 -13.36 -12.77 9.77
CA LEU A 749 -13.88 -11.56 9.15
C LEU A 749 -15.38 -11.48 9.44
N ASP A 750 -15.83 -10.51 10.22
CA ASP A 750 -17.24 -10.33 10.59
C ASP A 750 -17.79 -9.03 10.01
N ASN A 751 -19.11 -8.85 10.04
CA ASN A 751 -19.81 -7.65 9.59
C ASN A 751 -19.45 -7.25 8.13
N GLY A 752 -19.18 -8.24 7.27
CA GLY A 752 -18.81 -8.02 5.88
C GLY A 752 -17.36 -7.56 5.65
N ALA A 753 -16.50 -7.56 6.68
CA ALA A 753 -15.11 -7.14 6.59
C ALA A 753 -14.33 -7.87 5.49
N ARG A 754 -13.53 -7.14 4.72
CA ARG A 754 -12.71 -7.69 3.64
C ARG A 754 -11.22 -7.48 3.88
N LEU A 755 -10.40 -8.47 3.57
CA LEU A 755 -8.97 -8.26 3.31
C LEU A 755 -8.83 -7.69 1.89
N ALA A 756 -9.22 -6.43 1.71
CA ALA A 756 -9.53 -5.84 0.40
C ALA A 756 -8.30 -5.63 -0.49
N GLY A 757 -7.16 -5.25 0.11
CA GLY A 757 -5.92 -4.97 -0.63
C GLY A 757 -4.94 -6.14 -0.73
N THR A 758 -5.15 -7.23 0.01
CA THR A 758 -4.10 -8.26 0.20
C THR A 758 -3.76 -9.00 -1.09
N GLY A 759 -2.48 -9.36 -1.27
CA GLY A 759 -2.00 -10.17 -2.39
C GLY A 759 -2.48 -11.62 -2.35
N GLN A 760 -1.78 -12.49 -1.61
CA GLN A 760 -2.19 -13.88 -1.36
C GLN A 760 -2.43 -14.10 0.15
N VAL A 761 -3.47 -14.86 0.49
CA VAL A 761 -3.72 -15.36 1.84
C VAL A 761 -3.37 -16.83 1.92
N THR A 762 -2.50 -17.21 2.87
CA THR A 762 -2.10 -18.60 3.11
C THR A 762 -2.56 -19.04 4.49
N VAL A 763 -3.33 -20.13 4.56
CA VAL A 763 -3.82 -20.73 5.81
C VAL A 763 -3.04 -22.00 6.08
N ALA A 764 -2.27 -22.04 7.16
CA ALA A 764 -1.44 -23.19 7.53
C ALA A 764 -2.27 -24.35 8.10
N PRO A 765 -1.73 -25.59 8.12
CA PRO A 765 -2.37 -26.72 8.78
C PRO A 765 -2.68 -26.43 10.26
N GLY A 766 -3.91 -26.70 10.69
CA GLY A 766 -4.37 -26.42 12.06
C GLY A 766 -4.82 -24.98 12.33
N ALA A 767 -4.66 -24.07 11.35
CA ALA A 767 -5.15 -22.71 11.41
C ALA A 767 -6.50 -22.55 10.67
N LEU A 768 -7.20 -21.44 10.92
CA LEU A 768 -8.51 -21.15 10.34
C LEU A 768 -8.62 -19.73 9.79
N LEU A 769 -9.18 -19.60 8.59
CA LEU A 769 -9.69 -18.34 8.03
C LEU A 769 -11.21 -18.47 7.87
N GLY A 770 -11.99 -17.44 8.18
CA GLY A 770 -13.43 -17.55 7.99
C GLY A 770 -14.29 -16.35 8.35
N GLY A 771 -15.60 -16.58 8.42
CA GLY A 771 -16.61 -15.60 8.83
C GLY A 771 -17.55 -15.14 7.71
N TYR A 772 -18.10 -13.95 7.83
CA TYR A 772 -19.11 -13.33 6.93
C TYR A 772 -18.51 -12.32 5.95
N GLY A 773 -17.18 -12.32 5.82
CA GLY A 773 -16.41 -11.34 5.07
C GLY A 773 -15.87 -11.84 3.73
N GLY A 774 -14.68 -11.37 3.36
CA GLY A 774 -14.03 -11.85 2.15
C GLY A 774 -12.56 -11.46 1.99
N VAL A 775 -11.95 -11.97 0.94
CA VAL A 775 -10.55 -11.75 0.56
C VAL A 775 -10.50 -11.12 -0.83
N GLY A 776 -9.75 -10.02 -0.97
CA GLY A 776 -9.52 -9.37 -2.27
C GLY A 776 -8.53 -10.13 -3.16
N GLY A 777 -7.56 -10.80 -2.55
CA GLY A 777 -6.55 -11.61 -3.21
C GLY A 777 -6.93 -13.07 -3.46
N SER A 778 -5.94 -13.88 -3.84
CA SER A 778 -6.05 -15.34 -3.96
C SER A 778 -5.83 -16.02 -2.60
N VAL A 779 -6.40 -17.20 -2.40
CA VAL A 779 -6.29 -17.99 -1.16
C VAL A 779 -5.62 -19.33 -1.43
N VAL A 780 -4.65 -19.71 -0.59
CA VAL A 780 -4.09 -21.06 -0.50
C VAL A 780 -4.45 -21.64 0.86
N ASN A 781 -5.35 -22.60 0.87
CA ASN A 781 -5.86 -23.22 2.09
C ASN A 781 -5.20 -24.58 2.35
N HIS A 782 -4.38 -24.69 3.40
CA HIS A 782 -3.92 -25.96 3.98
C HIS A 782 -4.60 -26.30 5.31
N GLY A 783 -5.32 -25.34 5.90
CA GLY A 783 -6.04 -25.47 7.17
C GLY A 783 -7.55 -25.60 6.96
N VAL A 784 -8.32 -24.75 7.65
CA VAL A 784 -9.78 -24.68 7.50
C VAL A 784 -10.19 -23.31 6.96
N LEU A 785 -10.96 -23.30 5.87
CA LEU A 785 -11.71 -22.14 5.41
C LEU A 785 -13.16 -22.30 5.88
N ALA A 786 -13.55 -21.60 6.94
CA ALA A 786 -14.85 -21.71 7.58
C ALA A 786 -15.79 -20.57 7.13
N VAL A 787 -16.84 -20.92 6.40
CA VAL A 787 -17.77 -19.94 5.81
C VAL A 787 -18.87 -19.61 6.81
N ALA A 788 -19.09 -18.31 7.02
CA ALA A 788 -20.19 -17.76 7.81
C ALA A 788 -20.25 -18.36 9.24
N ASP A 789 -21.36 -19.03 9.55
CA ASP A 789 -21.66 -19.68 10.82
C ASP A 789 -20.80 -20.90 11.13
N ALA A 790 -20.02 -21.39 10.17
CA ALA A 790 -19.01 -22.43 10.43
C ALA A 790 -17.77 -21.89 11.17
N ALA A 791 -17.61 -20.57 11.28
CA ALA A 791 -16.48 -19.96 11.98
C ALA A 791 -16.68 -19.99 13.52
N PRO A 792 -15.61 -20.17 14.32
CA PRO A 792 -15.71 -20.22 15.78
C PRO A 792 -16.39 -18.97 16.37
N GLY A 793 -17.32 -19.18 17.30
CA GLY A 793 -18.06 -18.10 17.97
C GLY A 793 -19.30 -17.60 17.22
N PHE A 794 -19.60 -18.16 16.03
CA PHE A 794 -20.78 -17.82 15.23
C PHE A 794 -21.84 -18.93 15.15
N ASP A 795 -21.74 -19.94 16.02
CA ASP A 795 -22.71 -21.04 16.10
C ASP A 795 -24.14 -20.51 16.23
N GLY A 796 -25.02 -20.91 15.30
CA GLY A 796 -26.44 -20.53 15.29
C GLY A 796 -26.76 -19.16 14.68
N ARG A 797 -25.78 -18.43 14.15
CA ARG A 797 -26.05 -17.28 13.26
C ARG A 797 -26.63 -17.75 11.91
N PRO A 798 -27.35 -16.89 11.16
CA PRO A 798 -27.89 -17.27 9.85
C PRO A 798 -26.79 -17.62 8.85
N ALA A 799 -27.12 -18.46 7.87
CA ALA A 799 -26.26 -18.71 6.72
C ALA A 799 -25.82 -17.40 6.03
N GLY A 800 -24.62 -17.41 5.46
CA GLY A 800 -23.99 -16.21 4.90
C GLY A 800 -23.07 -16.48 3.72
N VAL A 801 -22.41 -15.41 3.25
CA VAL A 801 -21.50 -15.49 2.12
C VAL A 801 -20.07 -15.19 2.59
N PHE A 802 -19.11 -15.99 2.13
CA PHE A 802 -17.70 -15.62 2.16
C PHE A 802 -17.20 -15.50 0.73
N ALA A 803 -16.56 -14.38 0.37
CA ALA A 803 -16.14 -14.12 -1.01
C ALA A 803 -14.62 -14.04 -1.14
N ILE A 804 -14.05 -14.76 -2.09
CA ILE A 804 -12.65 -14.65 -2.52
C ILE A 804 -12.68 -14.04 -3.92
N ALA A 805 -12.09 -12.87 -4.12
CA ALA A 805 -12.08 -12.24 -5.43
C ALA A 805 -11.03 -12.85 -6.38
N GLY A 806 -9.92 -13.37 -5.84
CA GLY A 806 -8.91 -14.11 -6.60
C GLY A 806 -9.22 -15.61 -6.77
N SER A 807 -8.17 -16.39 -7.05
CA SER A 807 -8.24 -17.84 -7.18
C SER A 807 -8.14 -18.55 -5.82
N LEU A 808 -8.65 -19.78 -5.71
CA LEU A 808 -8.56 -20.62 -4.51
C LEU A 808 -7.85 -21.93 -4.81
N VAL A 809 -6.74 -22.20 -4.11
CA VAL A 809 -6.11 -23.52 -4.05
C VAL A 809 -6.49 -24.20 -2.73
N ASN A 810 -7.18 -25.34 -2.79
CA ASN A 810 -7.65 -26.04 -1.61
C ASN A 810 -6.92 -27.37 -1.39
N GLN A 811 -6.09 -27.43 -0.35
CA GLN A 811 -5.43 -28.63 0.19
C GLN A 811 -6.00 -29.03 1.57
N GLY A 812 -6.59 -28.07 2.28
CA GLY A 812 -7.24 -28.27 3.58
C GLY A 812 -8.75 -28.57 3.44
N GLU A 813 -9.53 -28.11 4.42
CA GLU A 813 -10.99 -28.23 4.43
C GLU A 813 -11.64 -26.87 4.14
N ILE A 814 -12.64 -26.85 3.24
CA ILE A 814 -13.65 -25.80 3.16
C ILE A 814 -14.85 -26.30 3.93
N ARG A 815 -15.28 -25.55 4.95
CA ARG A 815 -16.38 -25.95 5.84
C ARG A 815 -17.50 -24.94 5.79
N MET A 816 -18.68 -25.40 5.40
CA MET A 816 -19.97 -24.74 5.59
C MET A 816 -20.80 -25.58 6.57
N GLY A 817 -21.60 -24.93 7.42
CA GLY A 817 -21.99 -25.49 8.71
C GLY A 817 -23.39 -25.17 9.21
N SER A 818 -24.33 -24.77 8.34
CA SER A 818 -25.59 -24.19 8.79
C SER A 818 -26.68 -25.22 9.09
N PRO A 819 -27.47 -25.06 10.18
CA PRO A 819 -28.67 -25.86 10.42
C PRO A 819 -29.74 -25.67 9.33
N VAL A 820 -29.77 -24.49 8.68
CA VAL A 820 -30.60 -24.21 7.51
C VAL A 820 -29.64 -23.92 6.35
N PRO A 821 -29.32 -24.91 5.52
CA PRO A 821 -28.24 -24.77 4.55
C PRO A 821 -28.52 -23.70 3.51
N ALA A 822 -27.62 -22.73 3.41
CA ALA A 822 -27.66 -21.66 2.41
C ALA A 822 -26.33 -20.89 2.34
N SER A 823 -25.31 -21.33 3.08
CA SER A 823 -24.03 -20.64 3.13
C SER A 823 -23.32 -20.79 1.79
N THR A 824 -22.75 -19.72 1.28
CA THR A 824 -22.11 -19.71 -0.04
C THR A 824 -20.66 -19.26 0.07
N LEU A 825 -19.74 -20.05 -0.48
CA LEU A 825 -18.39 -19.60 -0.81
C LEU A 825 -18.37 -19.18 -2.27
N THR A 826 -18.00 -17.94 -2.55
CA THR A 826 -17.79 -17.46 -3.93
C THR A 826 -16.30 -17.28 -4.21
N VAL A 827 -15.81 -17.88 -5.30
CA VAL A 827 -14.44 -17.74 -5.81
C VAL A 827 -14.52 -17.00 -7.14
N GLY A 828 -13.97 -15.79 -7.19
CA GLY A 828 -13.99 -14.93 -8.37
C GLY A 828 -13.04 -15.37 -9.48
N GLY A 829 -11.94 -16.04 -9.11
CA GLY A 829 -10.97 -16.62 -10.04
C GLY A 829 -11.11 -18.14 -10.21
N ASP A 830 -10.01 -18.79 -10.54
CA ASP A 830 -9.95 -20.25 -10.73
C ASP A 830 -9.97 -20.99 -9.38
N TYR A 831 -10.56 -22.19 -9.37
CA TYR A 831 -10.53 -23.12 -8.24
C TYR A 831 -9.65 -24.33 -8.56
N THR A 832 -8.62 -24.57 -7.75
CA THR A 832 -7.76 -25.76 -7.85
C THR A 832 -7.94 -26.63 -6.62
N GLY A 833 -8.55 -27.79 -6.80
CA GLY A 833 -8.55 -28.85 -5.79
C GLY A 833 -7.20 -29.56 -5.77
N ASN A 834 -6.52 -29.61 -4.63
CA ASN A 834 -5.27 -30.36 -4.49
C ASN A 834 -5.38 -31.38 -3.34
N GLY A 835 -6.39 -32.26 -3.44
CA GLY A 835 -6.67 -33.29 -2.44
C GLY A 835 -7.42 -32.78 -1.20
N GLY A 836 -7.80 -31.50 -1.18
CA GLY A 836 -8.59 -30.91 -0.11
C GLY A 836 -10.04 -31.41 -0.05
N ARG A 837 -10.73 -31.06 1.03
CA ARG A 837 -12.12 -31.43 1.31
C ARG A 837 -13.06 -30.22 1.20
N LEU A 838 -14.26 -30.46 0.69
CA LEU A 838 -15.41 -29.55 0.72
C LEU A 838 -16.51 -30.19 1.57
N THR A 839 -16.77 -29.65 2.76
CA THR A 839 -17.83 -30.11 3.67
C THR A 839 -19.03 -29.15 3.54
N LEU A 840 -20.17 -29.69 3.11
CA LEU A 840 -21.42 -28.94 2.91
C LEU A 840 -22.53 -29.52 3.78
N TYR A 841 -23.43 -28.68 4.26
CA TYR A 841 -24.72 -29.11 4.74
C TYR A 841 -25.73 -29.04 3.59
N THR A 842 -26.57 -30.07 3.48
CA THR A 842 -27.59 -30.14 2.44
C THR A 842 -28.84 -30.78 3.04
N ALA A 843 -30.00 -30.17 2.84
CA ALA A 843 -31.26 -30.85 3.04
C ALA A 843 -31.47 -31.81 1.87
N LEU A 844 -31.42 -33.12 2.07
CA LEU A 844 -31.46 -34.12 1.00
C LEU A 844 -32.90 -34.44 0.57
N GLY A 845 -33.44 -33.62 -0.34
CA GLY A 845 -34.77 -33.76 -0.94
C GLY A 845 -34.77 -33.71 -2.47
N ASP A 846 -35.63 -32.87 -3.06
CA ASP A 846 -35.72 -32.65 -4.51
C ASP A 846 -34.77 -31.54 -4.99
N ASP A 847 -34.86 -31.14 -6.26
CA ASP A 847 -33.98 -30.13 -6.87
C ASP A 847 -33.98 -28.76 -6.18
N ASN A 848 -35.03 -28.42 -5.41
CA ASN A 848 -35.16 -27.14 -4.70
C ASN A 848 -34.61 -27.21 -3.27
N SER A 849 -33.95 -28.31 -2.93
CA SER A 849 -33.35 -28.52 -1.63
C SER A 849 -32.41 -27.39 -1.23
N ALA A 850 -32.59 -26.90 -0.01
CA ALA A 850 -31.67 -25.97 0.63
C ALA A 850 -30.30 -26.63 0.77
N THR A 851 -29.26 -25.99 0.25
CA THR A 851 -27.88 -26.49 0.32
C THR A 851 -26.90 -25.34 0.47
N ASP A 852 -25.83 -25.60 1.21
CA ASP A 852 -24.63 -24.81 1.09
C ASP A 852 -24.03 -24.99 -0.30
N ARG A 853 -23.31 -23.97 -0.80
CA ARG A 853 -22.87 -23.94 -2.19
C ARG A 853 -21.48 -23.35 -2.37
N LEU A 854 -20.67 -24.00 -3.20
CA LEU A 854 -19.45 -23.42 -3.77
C LEU A 854 -19.78 -22.82 -5.13
N VAL A 855 -19.50 -21.53 -5.33
CA VAL A 855 -19.69 -20.82 -6.60
C VAL A 855 -18.33 -20.38 -7.11
N ILE A 856 -17.99 -20.75 -8.35
CA ILE A 856 -16.69 -20.50 -8.96
C ILE A 856 -16.93 -19.78 -10.28
N ASN A 857 -16.46 -18.55 -10.38
CA ASN A 857 -16.65 -17.72 -11.57
C ASN A 857 -15.57 -18.00 -12.64
N GLY A 858 -14.43 -18.59 -12.26
CA GLY A 858 -13.35 -19.03 -13.15
C GLY A 858 -13.42 -20.52 -13.52
N ASN A 859 -12.27 -21.09 -13.89
CA ASN A 859 -12.14 -22.50 -14.24
C ASN A 859 -11.89 -23.37 -13.01
N THR A 860 -12.18 -24.67 -13.10
CA THR A 860 -11.81 -25.66 -12.08
C THR A 860 -10.72 -26.60 -12.58
N SER A 861 -9.85 -27.05 -11.68
CA SER A 861 -8.84 -28.09 -11.97
C SER A 861 -8.52 -28.92 -10.72
N GLY A 862 -7.87 -30.08 -10.92
CA GLY A 862 -7.41 -30.94 -9.83
C GLY A 862 -8.52 -31.78 -9.18
N GLN A 863 -8.35 -32.16 -7.92
CA GLN A 863 -9.24 -33.09 -7.20
C GLN A 863 -9.68 -32.55 -5.84
N THR A 864 -10.99 -32.66 -5.56
CA THR A 864 -11.59 -32.30 -4.27
C THR A 864 -12.51 -33.41 -3.77
N LEU A 865 -12.36 -33.79 -2.50
CA LEU A 865 -13.28 -34.69 -1.81
C LEU A 865 -14.49 -33.91 -1.27
N VAL A 866 -15.70 -34.36 -1.55
CA VAL A 866 -16.94 -33.69 -1.16
C VAL A 866 -17.64 -34.48 -0.07
N GLY A 867 -17.67 -33.93 1.15
CA GLY A 867 -18.42 -34.47 2.28
C GLY A 867 -19.77 -33.78 2.41
N ILE A 868 -20.86 -34.54 2.35
CA ILE A 868 -22.22 -34.03 2.58
C ILE A 868 -22.67 -34.39 3.98
N ARG A 869 -23.05 -33.38 4.77
CA ARG A 869 -23.74 -33.56 6.04
C ARG A 869 -25.23 -33.32 5.83
N ASN A 870 -26.03 -34.32 6.20
CA ASN A 870 -27.48 -34.22 6.06
C ASN A 870 -28.02 -33.20 7.08
N ALA A 871 -28.71 -32.17 6.59
CA ALA A 871 -29.35 -31.13 7.38
C ALA A 871 -30.89 -31.22 7.37
N GLY A 872 -31.45 -32.33 6.88
CA GLY A 872 -32.89 -32.57 6.77
C GLY A 872 -33.29 -33.05 5.38
N GLY A 873 -34.59 -33.14 5.10
CA GLY A 873 -35.10 -33.68 3.83
C GLY A 873 -35.37 -35.18 3.90
N ALA A 874 -36.54 -35.59 3.40
CA ALA A 874 -37.05 -36.95 3.56
C ALA A 874 -36.46 -37.96 2.56
N GLY A 875 -35.50 -37.55 1.73
CA GLY A 875 -35.12 -38.28 0.53
C GLY A 875 -36.18 -38.17 -0.57
N ALA A 876 -35.84 -37.63 -1.73
CA ALA A 876 -36.73 -37.60 -2.88
C ALA A 876 -35.98 -37.85 -4.20
N ARG A 877 -36.76 -38.04 -5.28
CA ARG A 877 -36.23 -38.06 -6.64
C ARG A 877 -35.80 -36.65 -7.02
N THR A 878 -34.58 -36.50 -7.52
CA THR A 878 -34.15 -35.28 -8.21
C THR A 878 -34.52 -35.36 -9.69
N VAL A 879 -35.06 -34.29 -10.27
CA VAL A 879 -35.34 -34.21 -11.72
C VAL A 879 -34.10 -33.74 -12.46
N ASN A 880 -33.47 -32.66 -11.99
CA ASN A 880 -32.22 -32.10 -12.50
C ASN A 880 -31.03 -32.38 -11.56
N GLY A 881 -31.25 -32.37 -10.25
CA GLY A 881 -30.23 -32.50 -9.21
C GLY A 881 -30.18 -31.30 -8.25
N ILE A 882 -29.67 -31.52 -7.03
CA ILE A 882 -29.39 -30.46 -6.06
C ILE A 882 -28.02 -29.86 -6.38
N ARG A 883 -27.98 -28.60 -6.82
CA ARG A 883 -26.72 -27.95 -7.24
C ARG A 883 -25.86 -27.54 -6.06
N ILE A 884 -24.71 -28.19 -5.89
CA ILE A 884 -23.79 -27.94 -4.77
C ILE A 884 -22.50 -27.22 -5.17
N VAL A 885 -22.11 -27.31 -6.44
CA VAL A 885 -21.02 -26.50 -7.03
C VAL A 885 -21.52 -25.85 -8.30
N GLN A 886 -21.30 -24.55 -8.44
CA GLN A 886 -21.51 -23.80 -9.67
C GLN A 886 -20.16 -23.44 -10.28
N VAL A 887 -19.99 -23.61 -11.60
CA VAL A 887 -18.77 -23.28 -12.35
C VAL A 887 -19.15 -22.48 -13.60
N ASP A 888 -18.79 -21.19 -13.64
CA ASP A 888 -19.07 -20.35 -14.80
C ASP A 888 -18.00 -20.48 -15.92
N GLY A 889 -16.79 -20.95 -15.58
CA GLY A 889 -15.69 -21.22 -16.50
C GLY A 889 -15.62 -22.69 -16.97
N ARG A 890 -14.43 -23.15 -17.38
CA ARG A 890 -14.21 -24.57 -17.74
C ARG A 890 -14.18 -25.43 -16.48
N SER A 891 -14.98 -26.49 -16.47
CA SER A 891 -15.11 -27.38 -15.31
C SER A 891 -14.22 -28.63 -15.43
N ASP A 892 -12.89 -28.44 -15.48
CA ASP A 892 -11.91 -29.53 -15.65
C ASP A 892 -11.50 -30.18 -14.31
N GLY A 893 -11.94 -29.63 -13.18
CA GLY A 893 -11.72 -30.17 -11.84
C GLY A 893 -12.66 -31.32 -11.50
N VAL A 894 -12.17 -32.31 -10.76
CA VAL A 894 -12.92 -33.51 -10.37
C VAL A 894 -13.37 -33.40 -8.92
N PHE A 895 -14.67 -33.43 -8.70
CA PHE A 895 -15.26 -33.54 -7.37
C PHE A 895 -15.73 -34.98 -7.11
N THR A 896 -15.28 -35.57 -6.01
CA THR A 896 -15.57 -36.97 -5.67
C THR A 896 -16.22 -37.03 -4.30
N LEU A 897 -17.34 -37.75 -4.14
CA LEU A 897 -17.96 -37.91 -2.82
C LEU A 897 -17.04 -38.64 -1.84
N ASP A 898 -16.95 -38.11 -0.63
CA ASP A 898 -16.32 -38.75 0.53
C ASP A 898 -17.32 -39.66 1.24
N GLY A 899 -17.62 -40.80 0.62
CA GLY A 899 -18.59 -41.77 1.11
C GLY A 899 -19.98 -41.66 0.49
N ARG A 900 -20.92 -42.48 0.98
CA ARG A 900 -22.29 -42.55 0.47
C ARG A 900 -23.16 -41.46 1.07
N VAL A 901 -23.99 -40.83 0.24
CA VAL A 901 -24.93 -39.77 0.65
C VAL A 901 -26.34 -40.33 0.59
N VAL A 902 -26.98 -40.49 1.74
CA VAL A 902 -28.30 -41.14 1.86
C VAL A 902 -29.26 -40.32 2.70
N ALA A 903 -30.53 -40.32 2.33
CA ALA A 903 -31.63 -39.76 3.13
C ALA A 903 -32.93 -40.50 2.84
N GLY A 904 -33.72 -40.78 3.88
CA GLY A 904 -34.93 -41.57 3.75
C GLY A 904 -34.67 -42.93 3.11
N ALA A 905 -35.47 -43.24 2.10
CA ALA A 905 -35.32 -44.47 1.33
C ALA A 905 -34.24 -44.38 0.24
N TYR A 906 -33.61 -43.22 0.00
CA TYR A 906 -32.84 -42.99 -1.23
C TYR A 906 -31.37 -42.64 -0.99
N GLU A 907 -30.59 -42.78 -2.06
CA GLU A 907 -29.16 -42.50 -2.13
C GLU A 907 -28.87 -41.58 -3.30
N TYR A 908 -27.92 -40.66 -3.09
CA TYR A 908 -27.53 -39.63 -4.04
C TYR A 908 -26.09 -39.85 -4.50
N ALA A 909 -25.85 -39.65 -5.79
CA ALA A 909 -24.52 -39.61 -6.39
C ALA A 909 -24.21 -38.19 -6.86
N LEU A 910 -22.93 -37.83 -6.79
CA LEU A 910 -22.41 -36.59 -7.32
C LEU A 910 -22.10 -36.74 -8.80
N GLN A 911 -22.66 -35.87 -9.63
CA GLN A 911 -22.51 -35.93 -11.08
C GLN A 911 -22.32 -34.51 -11.63
N GLN A 912 -21.43 -34.38 -12.62
CA GLN A 912 -21.24 -33.15 -13.38
C GLN A 912 -22.36 -33.02 -14.41
N GLY A 913 -22.89 -31.80 -14.57
CA GLY A 913 -24.01 -31.51 -15.45
C GLY A 913 -25.36 -31.80 -14.83
N GLY A 914 -26.32 -30.89 -15.01
CA GLY A 914 -27.73 -31.15 -14.71
C GLY A 914 -28.29 -32.24 -15.64
N VAL A 915 -29.39 -32.90 -15.26
CA VAL A 915 -30.09 -33.81 -16.19
C VAL A 915 -30.64 -33.05 -17.40
N ALA A 916 -31.16 -31.84 -17.19
CA ALA A 916 -31.69 -30.99 -18.25
C ALA A 916 -30.58 -30.26 -19.04
N SER A 917 -29.42 -30.03 -18.40
CA SER A 917 -28.27 -29.32 -18.96
C SER A 917 -26.96 -30.08 -18.68
N PRO A 918 -26.69 -31.20 -19.38
CA PRO A 918 -25.54 -32.05 -19.08
C PRO A 918 -24.17 -31.38 -19.25
N ASP A 919 -24.11 -30.29 -20.02
CA ASP A 919 -22.88 -29.57 -20.36
C ASP A 919 -22.74 -28.23 -19.63
N ASP A 920 -23.54 -27.96 -18.59
CA ASP A 920 -23.49 -26.68 -17.85
C ASP A 920 -22.21 -26.51 -16.98
N GLY A 921 -21.44 -27.57 -16.78
CA GLY A 921 -20.21 -27.56 -15.99
C GLY A 921 -20.43 -27.56 -14.47
N ASP A 922 -21.67 -27.44 -14.00
CA ASP A 922 -22.05 -27.43 -12.59
C ASP A 922 -22.03 -28.86 -12.01
N TRP A 923 -21.96 -29.00 -10.68
CA TRP A 923 -22.01 -30.31 -10.01
C TRP A 923 -23.23 -30.45 -9.11
N TYR A 924 -23.92 -31.59 -9.28
CA TYR A 924 -25.21 -31.85 -8.68
C TYR A 924 -25.21 -33.16 -7.89
N LEU A 925 -25.87 -33.16 -6.73
CA LEU A 925 -26.32 -34.39 -6.09
C LEU A 925 -27.60 -34.87 -6.79
N ARG A 926 -27.54 -36.06 -7.39
CA ARG A 926 -28.66 -36.70 -8.10
C ARG A 926 -29.03 -38.01 -7.43
N SER A 927 -30.31 -38.27 -7.22
CA SER A 927 -30.77 -39.59 -6.74
C SER A 927 -30.34 -40.69 -7.71
N LEU A 928 -29.85 -41.84 -7.23
CA LEU A 928 -29.23 -42.92 -8.01
C LEU A 928 -30.10 -43.56 -9.12
N SER A 929 -31.39 -43.21 -9.22
CA SER A 929 -32.29 -43.74 -10.24
C SER A 929 -32.88 -42.63 -11.09
N ALA A 930 -32.73 -42.75 -12.41
CA ALA A 930 -33.38 -41.89 -13.39
C ALA A 930 -34.89 -42.22 -13.57
N ALA A 931 -35.33 -43.39 -13.09
CA ALA A 931 -36.70 -43.85 -13.23
C ALA A 931 -37.68 -42.96 -12.44
N PRO A 932 -38.96 -42.86 -12.87
CA PRO A 932 -39.98 -42.07 -12.17
C PRO A 932 -40.19 -42.50 -10.71
N THR A 933 -40.00 -43.79 -10.42
CA THR A 933 -39.97 -44.38 -9.08
C THR A 933 -38.53 -44.78 -8.74
N PRO A 934 -37.83 -44.03 -7.86
CA PRO A 934 -36.42 -44.30 -7.61
C PRO A 934 -36.22 -45.62 -6.88
N VAL A 935 -35.08 -46.27 -7.10
CA VAL A 935 -34.71 -47.49 -6.38
C VAL A 935 -34.32 -47.12 -4.94
N PRO A 936 -34.93 -47.76 -3.92
CA PRO A 936 -34.51 -47.55 -2.54
C PRO A 936 -33.10 -48.09 -2.26
N ARG A 937 -32.43 -47.51 -1.28
CA ARG A 937 -31.14 -48.01 -0.78
C ARG A 937 -31.30 -49.39 -0.11
N PRO A 938 -30.30 -50.28 -0.21
CA PRO A 938 -30.40 -51.68 0.24
C PRO A 938 -30.69 -51.83 1.74
N GLU A 939 -30.34 -50.85 2.57
CA GLU A 939 -30.61 -50.85 4.02
C GLU A 939 -32.10 -50.99 4.31
N THR A 940 -32.96 -50.42 3.46
CA THR A 940 -34.42 -50.51 3.61
C THR A 940 -34.92 -51.96 3.57
N GLY A 941 -34.31 -52.78 2.69
CA GLY A 941 -34.55 -54.22 2.62
C GLY A 941 -34.05 -54.98 3.85
N ALA A 942 -32.90 -54.59 4.41
CA ALA A 942 -32.36 -55.23 5.63
C ALA A 942 -33.23 -54.95 6.87
N TYR A 943 -33.73 -53.73 7.04
CA TYR A 943 -34.69 -53.39 8.10
C TYR A 943 -35.99 -54.21 7.96
N LEU A 944 -36.52 -54.30 6.75
CA LEU A 944 -37.73 -55.09 6.47
C LEU A 944 -37.52 -56.59 6.71
N ALA A 945 -36.37 -57.14 6.27
CA ALA A 945 -36.00 -58.53 6.51
C ALA A 945 -35.84 -58.82 8.01
N ASN A 946 -35.20 -57.93 8.78
CA ASN A 946 -35.05 -58.08 10.22
C ASN A 946 -36.42 -58.15 10.94
N GLN A 947 -37.36 -57.29 10.53
CA GLN A 947 -38.73 -57.31 11.03
C GLN A 947 -39.43 -58.64 10.72
N MET A 948 -39.31 -59.13 9.48
CA MET A 948 -39.89 -60.40 9.07
C MET A 948 -39.32 -61.59 9.87
N VAL A 949 -37.99 -61.65 10.00
CA VAL A 949 -37.32 -62.70 10.78
C VAL A 949 -37.81 -62.66 12.23
N ALA A 950 -37.83 -61.50 12.88
CA ALA A 950 -38.28 -61.41 14.27
C ALA A 950 -39.72 -61.90 14.47
N GLN A 951 -40.64 -61.59 13.55
CA GLN A 951 -42.03 -62.05 13.62
C GLN A 951 -42.17 -63.58 13.45
N ALA A 952 -41.32 -64.19 12.61
CA ALA A 952 -41.39 -65.62 12.31
C ALA A 952 -40.51 -66.49 13.23
N MET A 953 -39.48 -65.92 13.86
CA MET A 953 -38.38 -66.66 14.52
C MET A 953 -38.84 -67.73 15.52
N PHE A 954 -39.84 -67.42 16.34
CA PHE A 954 -40.33 -68.33 17.39
C PHE A 954 -41.68 -68.97 17.08
N GLN A 955 -42.21 -68.75 15.87
CA GLN A 955 -43.42 -69.39 15.40
C GLN A 955 -43.18 -70.90 15.25
N HIS A 956 -44.18 -71.68 15.66
CA HIS A 956 -44.14 -73.14 15.59
C HIS A 956 -45.53 -73.73 15.55
N THR A 957 -45.64 -74.91 14.96
CA THR A 957 -46.83 -75.77 15.09
C THR A 957 -46.73 -76.63 16.34
N TYR A 958 -47.84 -77.26 16.71
CA TYR A 958 -47.85 -78.29 17.77
C TYR A 958 -46.74 -79.34 17.54
N HIS A 959 -46.66 -79.87 16.31
CA HIS A 959 -45.71 -80.93 15.98
C HIS A 959 -44.25 -80.48 15.89
N ASP A 960 -44.01 -79.21 15.57
CA ASP A 960 -42.65 -78.65 15.61
C ASP A 960 -42.11 -78.58 17.05
N ARG A 961 -43.00 -78.35 18.05
CA ARG A 961 -42.66 -78.24 19.48
C ARG A 961 -42.61 -79.57 20.20
N ALA A 962 -43.65 -80.39 20.01
CA ALA A 962 -43.88 -81.56 20.85
C ALA A 962 -43.62 -82.89 20.14
N GLY A 963 -43.56 -82.90 18.80
CA GLY A 963 -43.77 -84.13 18.03
C GLY A 963 -45.10 -84.80 18.35
N LEU A 964 -45.26 -86.06 17.98
CA LEU A 964 -46.46 -86.86 18.25
C LEU A 964 -46.59 -87.21 19.75
N PRO A 965 -47.84 -87.35 20.24
CA PRO A 965 -48.15 -87.93 21.55
C PRO A 965 -47.47 -89.28 21.78
N ASP A 966 -47.17 -89.60 23.04
CA ASP A 966 -46.74 -90.96 23.40
C ASP A 966 -47.90 -91.95 23.22
N SER A 967 -47.62 -93.14 22.67
CA SER A 967 -48.58 -94.26 22.59
C SER A 967 -48.79 -94.97 23.93
N ASP A 968 -47.94 -94.65 24.91
CA ASP A 968 -47.96 -95.26 26.24
C ASP A 968 -48.58 -94.26 27.21
N GLY A 969 -49.91 -94.21 27.24
CA GLY A 969 -50.64 -93.50 28.28
C GLY A 969 -50.30 -94.02 29.69
N PRO A 970 -50.67 -93.29 30.76
CA PRO A 970 -50.59 -93.83 32.11
C PRO A 970 -51.65 -94.93 32.27
N GLY A 971 -51.32 -96.15 31.84
CA GLY A 971 -52.09 -97.33 32.22
C GLY A 971 -52.24 -97.39 33.74
N GLN A 972 -53.45 -97.76 34.18
CA GLN A 972 -53.93 -97.81 35.57
C GLN A 972 -52.80 -97.83 36.64
N GLY A 973 -52.55 -96.68 37.28
CA GLY A 973 -51.75 -96.59 38.52
C GLY A 973 -50.32 -96.06 38.41
N ARG A 974 -49.84 -95.60 37.24
CA ARG A 974 -48.53 -94.90 37.14
C ARG A 974 -48.67 -93.38 37.29
N PRO A 975 -47.77 -92.69 38.04
CA PRO A 975 -47.82 -91.24 38.18
C PRO A 975 -47.59 -90.54 36.83
N ALA A 976 -48.28 -89.42 36.60
CA ALA A 976 -48.07 -88.58 35.42
C ALA A 976 -46.62 -88.10 35.38
N ARG A 977 -45.93 -88.32 34.24
CA ARG A 977 -44.55 -87.88 34.04
C ARG A 977 -44.52 -86.44 33.57
N SER A 978 -43.64 -85.64 34.15
CA SER A 978 -43.31 -84.32 33.61
C SER A 978 -42.44 -84.53 32.38
N THR A 979 -42.67 -83.73 31.34
CA THR A 979 -41.84 -83.74 30.13
C THR A 979 -41.08 -82.44 29.97
N GLY A 980 -39.88 -82.57 29.43
CA GLY A 980 -39.05 -81.46 28.99
C GLY A 980 -38.66 -81.70 27.55
N TRP A 981 -38.63 -80.65 26.75
CA TRP A 981 -38.30 -80.73 25.35
C TRP A 981 -37.34 -79.61 24.95
N ALA A 982 -36.58 -79.87 23.90
CA ALA A 982 -35.76 -78.88 23.24
C ALA A 982 -35.85 -79.08 21.72
N ARG A 983 -35.83 -77.99 20.96
CA ARG A 983 -35.77 -78.00 19.49
C ARG A 983 -34.73 -77.01 18.98
N LEU A 984 -34.12 -77.39 17.87
CA LEU A 984 -33.21 -76.59 17.07
C LEU A 984 -33.81 -76.47 15.66
N ALA A 985 -33.83 -75.27 15.09
CA ALA A 985 -34.23 -75.04 13.71
C ALA A 985 -33.22 -74.14 13.01
N GLY A 986 -32.84 -74.49 11.79
CA GLY A 986 -31.98 -73.68 10.93
C GLY A 986 -32.59 -73.56 9.55
N GLY A 987 -32.54 -72.38 8.92
CA GLY A 987 -33.13 -72.20 7.61
C GLY A 987 -32.62 -70.98 6.84
N HIS A 988 -32.87 -71.00 5.54
CA HIS A 988 -32.62 -69.92 4.61
C HIS A 988 -33.95 -69.45 4.00
N ALA A 989 -34.10 -68.15 3.79
CA ALA A 989 -35.26 -67.58 3.09
C ALA A 989 -34.83 -66.43 2.19
N ASP A 990 -35.36 -66.40 0.97
CA ASP A 990 -35.22 -65.32 -0.01
C ASP A 990 -36.56 -64.59 -0.18
N GLY A 991 -36.53 -63.34 -0.61
CA GLY A 991 -37.71 -62.58 -0.99
C GLY A 991 -37.42 -61.20 -1.56
N ASN A 992 -38.38 -60.66 -2.30
CA ASN A 992 -38.29 -59.32 -2.87
C ASN A 992 -39.17 -58.30 -2.14
N ALA A 993 -38.82 -57.03 -2.32
CA ALA A 993 -39.61 -55.89 -1.90
C ALA A 993 -39.63 -54.78 -2.97
N ASP A 994 -40.60 -53.89 -2.83
CA ASP A 994 -40.74 -52.66 -3.60
C ASP A 994 -40.90 -52.88 -5.13
N GLY A 995 -41.64 -53.91 -5.53
CA GLY A 995 -41.88 -54.28 -6.92
C GLY A 995 -40.68 -54.94 -7.61
N GLY A 996 -39.89 -55.71 -6.86
CA GLY A 996 -38.70 -56.41 -7.35
C GLY A 996 -37.45 -55.53 -7.49
N ARG A 997 -37.47 -54.35 -6.88
CA ARG A 997 -36.32 -53.41 -6.85
C ARG A 997 -35.35 -53.71 -5.72
N LEU A 998 -35.82 -54.36 -4.67
CA LEU A 998 -35.03 -54.86 -3.55
C LEU A 998 -35.11 -56.38 -3.50
N ALA A 999 -33.96 -57.02 -3.28
CA ALA A 999 -33.87 -58.44 -2.95
C ALA A 999 -33.29 -58.57 -1.54
N ALA A 1000 -33.85 -59.48 -0.74
CA ALA A 1000 -33.39 -59.75 0.61
C ALA A 1000 -33.36 -61.26 0.88
N SER A 1001 -32.38 -61.68 1.67
CA SER A 1001 -32.27 -63.06 2.15
C SER A 1001 -31.95 -63.10 3.64
N ALA A 1002 -32.29 -64.20 4.30
CA ALA A 1002 -32.11 -64.40 5.73
C ALA A 1002 -31.68 -65.83 6.04
N ASP A 1003 -30.56 -65.96 6.76
CA ASP A 1003 -30.13 -67.21 7.38
C ASP A 1003 -30.51 -67.16 8.86
N THR A 1004 -31.34 -68.09 9.32
CA THR A 1004 -31.91 -68.07 10.67
C THR A 1004 -31.56 -69.34 11.42
N PHE A 1005 -31.22 -69.21 12.69
CA PHE A 1005 -31.02 -70.32 13.62
C PHE A 1005 -31.77 -70.06 14.93
N VAL A 1006 -32.49 -71.06 15.42
CA VAL A 1006 -33.36 -70.97 16.60
C VAL A 1006 -33.14 -72.15 17.51
N MET A 1007 -33.04 -71.87 18.80
CA MET A 1007 -33.10 -72.85 19.88
C MET A 1007 -34.30 -72.53 20.77
N GLN A 1008 -35.14 -73.52 21.05
CA GLN A 1008 -36.21 -73.40 22.04
C GLN A 1008 -36.23 -74.60 22.95
N ALA A 1009 -36.54 -74.37 24.22
CA ALA A 1009 -36.75 -75.43 25.19
C ALA A 1009 -37.96 -75.11 26.05
N GLY A 1010 -38.61 -76.16 26.57
CA GLY A 1010 -39.75 -76.02 27.43
C GLY A 1010 -39.89 -77.19 28.40
N ILE A 1011 -40.67 -76.95 29.44
CA ILE A 1011 -40.99 -77.92 30.48
C ILE A 1011 -42.50 -77.86 30.77
N ASP A 1012 -43.12 -79.03 30.87
CA ASP A 1012 -44.50 -79.19 31.27
C ASP A 1012 -44.61 -78.91 32.78
N VAL A 1013 -45.44 -77.93 33.16
CA VAL A 1013 -45.75 -77.60 34.56
C VAL A 1013 -47.07 -78.21 35.02
N LEU A 1014 -47.95 -78.55 34.09
CA LEU A 1014 -49.22 -79.24 34.31
C LEU A 1014 -49.32 -80.41 33.35
N HIS A 1015 -49.60 -81.59 33.88
CA HIS A 1015 -49.96 -82.77 33.10
C HIS A 1015 -51.11 -83.49 33.80
N ARG A 1016 -52.30 -83.48 33.20
CA ARG A 1016 -53.51 -84.07 33.78
C ARG A 1016 -54.28 -84.89 32.76
N VAL A 1017 -54.49 -86.16 33.07
CA VAL A 1017 -55.38 -87.05 32.30
C VAL A 1017 -56.76 -87.08 32.97
N THR A 1018 -57.81 -86.91 32.17
CA THR A 1018 -59.21 -86.90 32.60
C THR A 1018 -60.04 -87.76 31.65
N ALA A 1019 -61.29 -88.09 32.01
CA ALA A 1019 -62.22 -88.75 31.07
C ALA A 1019 -62.50 -87.93 29.79
N SER A 1020 -62.29 -86.61 29.84
CA SER A 1020 -62.38 -85.73 28.67
C SER A 1020 -61.15 -85.75 27.76
N GLY A 1021 -60.01 -86.32 28.20
CA GLY A 1021 -58.75 -86.33 27.46
C GLY A 1021 -57.55 -85.89 28.31
N ARG A 1022 -56.40 -85.70 27.66
CA ARG A 1022 -55.14 -85.28 28.26
C ARG A 1022 -54.94 -83.76 28.12
N TRP A 1023 -54.64 -83.10 29.23
CA TRP A 1023 -54.24 -81.70 29.29
C TRP A 1023 -52.76 -81.59 29.66
N GLN A 1024 -52.03 -80.80 28.90
CA GLN A 1024 -50.64 -80.44 29.15
C GLN A 1024 -50.51 -78.92 29.12
N ALA A 1025 -49.80 -78.32 30.06
CA ALA A 1025 -49.42 -76.92 29.98
C ALA A 1025 -48.00 -76.73 30.49
N GLY A 1026 -47.28 -75.78 29.92
CA GLY A 1026 -45.86 -75.60 30.19
C GLY A 1026 -45.38 -74.19 29.90
N VAL A 1027 -44.11 -73.97 30.23
CA VAL A 1027 -43.37 -72.74 29.93
C VAL A 1027 -42.35 -73.00 28.82
N ILE A 1028 -42.06 -71.98 28.02
CA ILE A 1028 -41.11 -71.99 26.90
C ILE A 1028 -40.08 -70.89 27.12
N ALA A 1029 -38.82 -71.18 26.84
CA ALA A 1029 -37.78 -70.19 26.62
C ALA A 1029 -37.13 -70.43 25.25
N GLY A 1030 -36.78 -69.35 24.56
CA GLY A 1030 -36.20 -69.38 23.23
C GLY A 1030 -35.07 -68.38 23.06
N TYR A 1031 -34.06 -68.76 22.28
CA TYR A 1031 -33.04 -67.89 21.76
C TYR A 1031 -32.93 -68.13 20.26
N GLY A 1032 -32.83 -67.07 19.46
CA GLY A 1032 -32.62 -67.19 18.04
C GLY A 1032 -31.73 -66.08 17.52
N THR A 1033 -31.02 -66.39 16.44
CA THR A 1033 -30.15 -65.45 15.74
C THR A 1033 -30.37 -65.57 14.25
N SER A 1034 -30.25 -64.46 13.52
CA SER A 1034 -30.31 -64.45 12.08
C SER A 1034 -29.37 -63.41 11.50
N THR A 1035 -28.80 -63.71 10.34
CA THR A 1035 -28.13 -62.73 9.48
C THR A 1035 -28.98 -62.47 8.26
N THR A 1036 -29.24 -61.20 7.97
CA THR A 1036 -29.99 -60.76 6.80
C THR A 1036 -29.07 -60.08 5.81
N HIS A 1037 -29.33 -60.25 4.52
CA HIS A 1037 -28.62 -59.61 3.43
C HIS A 1037 -29.64 -58.92 2.54
N ALA A 1038 -29.32 -57.71 2.08
CA ALA A 1038 -30.17 -56.98 1.14
C ALA A 1038 -29.34 -56.29 0.05
N SER A 1039 -29.86 -56.33 -1.17
CA SER A 1039 -29.32 -55.65 -2.34
C SER A 1039 -30.43 -54.89 -3.06
N ALA A 1040 -30.03 -53.86 -3.81
CA ALA A 1040 -30.94 -53.02 -4.58
C ALA A 1040 -30.52 -53.02 -6.05
N ARG A 1041 -31.50 -53.03 -6.96
CA ARG A 1041 -31.24 -53.01 -8.41
C ARG A 1041 -30.47 -51.74 -8.80
N ASP A 1042 -29.47 -51.88 -9.66
CA ASP A 1042 -28.65 -50.75 -10.15
C ASP A 1042 -27.95 -49.94 -9.04
N ASN A 1043 -27.87 -50.48 -7.82
CA ASN A 1043 -27.10 -49.93 -6.71
C ASN A 1043 -25.99 -50.94 -6.34
N PRO A 1044 -24.71 -50.55 -6.42
CA PRO A 1044 -23.59 -51.44 -6.09
C PRO A 1044 -23.46 -51.71 -4.58
N ALA A 1045 -24.09 -50.91 -3.72
CA ALA A 1045 -24.05 -51.12 -2.29
C ALA A 1045 -24.90 -52.34 -1.87
N ILE A 1046 -24.48 -52.96 -0.77
CA ILE A 1046 -25.21 -54.03 -0.09
C ILE A 1046 -25.42 -53.64 1.37
N ALA A 1047 -26.49 -54.14 1.98
CA ALA A 1047 -26.74 -54.01 3.40
C ALA A 1047 -26.77 -55.38 4.08
N ARG A 1048 -26.26 -55.44 5.30
CA ARG A 1048 -26.32 -56.63 6.15
C ARG A 1048 -27.01 -56.28 7.45
N GLY A 1049 -27.87 -57.16 7.94
CA GLY A 1049 -28.47 -57.03 9.24
C GLY A 1049 -28.22 -58.25 10.12
N THR A 1050 -28.39 -58.07 11.42
CA THR A 1050 -28.50 -59.20 12.35
C THR A 1050 -29.72 -59.03 13.23
N VAL A 1051 -30.35 -60.15 13.58
CA VAL A 1051 -31.47 -60.21 14.51
C VAL A 1051 -31.11 -61.19 15.60
N ASN A 1052 -31.11 -60.76 16.86
CA ASN A 1052 -30.90 -61.63 18.01
C ASN A 1052 -32.13 -61.52 18.93
N GLY A 1053 -32.89 -62.61 19.02
CA GLY A 1053 -34.12 -62.68 19.79
C GLY A 1053 -33.97 -63.55 21.03
N VAL A 1054 -34.59 -63.12 22.13
CA VAL A 1054 -34.92 -63.98 23.27
C VAL A 1054 -36.43 -63.95 23.46
N ALA A 1055 -37.04 -65.11 23.70
CA ALA A 1055 -38.47 -65.21 23.94
C ALA A 1055 -38.77 -66.07 25.16
N ALA A 1056 -39.86 -65.72 25.86
CA ALA A 1056 -40.43 -66.52 26.93
C ALA A 1056 -41.94 -66.61 26.72
N GLY A 1057 -42.53 -67.75 27.06
CA GLY A 1057 -43.96 -67.92 26.91
C GLY A 1057 -44.53 -69.13 27.61
N ILE A 1058 -45.81 -69.35 27.36
CA ILE A 1058 -46.58 -70.46 27.90
C ILE A 1058 -47.31 -71.19 26.77
N TYR A 1059 -47.58 -72.46 26.97
CA TYR A 1059 -48.38 -73.27 26.06
C TYR A 1059 -49.35 -74.16 26.82
N GLY A 1060 -50.42 -74.55 26.13
CA GLY A 1060 -51.42 -75.49 26.60
C GLY A 1060 -51.90 -76.37 25.45
N THR A 1061 -51.90 -77.68 25.67
CA THR A 1061 -52.32 -78.68 24.69
C THR A 1061 -53.37 -79.59 25.31
N TRP A 1062 -54.47 -79.79 24.59
CA TRP A 1062 -55.48 -80.78 24.89
C TRP A 1062 -55.56 -81.82 23.77
N HIS A 1063 -55.56 -83.10 24.15
CA HIS A 1063 -55.83 -84.22 23.25
C HIS A 1063 -57.01 -85.03 23.75
N ARG A 1064 -57.92 -85.40 22.85
CA ARG A 1064 -59.04 -86.26 23.18
C ARG A 1064 -58.60 -87.67 23.55
N ASP A 1065 -57.70 -88.25 22.75
CA ASP A 1065 -57.05 -89.52 23.06
C ASP A 1065 -55.83 -89.25 23.94
N ALA A 1066 -55.85 -89.81 25.15
CA ALA A 1066 -54.77 -89.62 26.11
C ALA A 1066 -53.56 -90.52 25.84
N GLU A 1067 -53.78 -91.63 25.12
CA GLU A 1067 -52.84 -92.74 24.99
C GLU A 1067 -52.45 -93.03 23.53
N GLY A 1068 -53.13 -92.44 22.55
CA GLY A 1068 -52.85 -92.63 21.14
C GLY A 1068 -52.75 -91.34 20.35
N PRO A 1069 -52.27 -91.42 19.09
CA PRO A 1069 -52.20 -90.26 18.20
C PRO A 1069 -53.54 -89.90 17.56
N ALA A 1070 -54.62 -90.67 17.79
CA ALA A 1070 -55.90 -90.51 17.10
C ALA A 1070 -56.81 -89.46 17.77
N GLY A 1071 -57.79 -88.94 17.02
CA GLY A 1071 -58.80 -88.02 17.55
C GLY A 1071 -58.40 -86.54 17.49
N PRO A 1072 -59.31 -85.65 17.94
CA PRO A 1072 -59.07 -84.22 17.89
C PRO A 1072 -58.08 -83.74 18.96
N TYR A 1073 -57.31 -82.71 18.59
CA TYR A 1073 -56.45 -81.96 19.50
C TYR A 1073 -56.66 -80.45 19.34
N VAL A 1074 -56.37 -79.73 20.41
CA VAL A 1074 -56.25 -78.27 20.41
C VAL A 1074 -54.93 -77.91 21.09
N ASP A 1075 -54.10 -77.15 20.41
CA ASP A 1075 -52.87 -76.58 20.94
C ASP A 1075 -52.94 -75.06 20.96
N SER A 1076 -52.37 -74.46 21.99
CA SER A 1076 -52.29 -73.01 22.11
C SER A 1076 -50.98 -72.61 22.74
N TRP A 1077 -50.43 -71.48 22.29
CA TRP A 1077 -49.25 -70.89 22.90
C TRP A 1077 -49.31 -69.37 22.82
N VAL A 1078 -48.71 -68.70 23.80
CA VAL A 1078 -48.49 -67.24 23.80
C VAL A 1078 -47.06 -66.98 24.25
N GLN A 1079 -46.35 -66.15 23.51
CA GLN A 1079 -44.95 -65.83 23.75
C GLN A 1079 -44.72 -64.32 23.65
N TYR A 1080 -43.87 -63.81 24.55
CA TYR A 1080 -43.28 -62.49 24.47
C TYR A 1080 -41.82 -62.61 24.04
N GLY A 1081 -41.41 -61.84 23.03
CA GLY A 1081 -40.06 -61.79 22.51
C GLY A 1081 -39.46 -60.40 22.59
N ASN A 1082 -38.19 -60.32 22.96
CA ASN A 1082 -37.38 -59.12 22.87
C ASN A 1082 -36.22 -59.35 21.90
N PHE A 1083 -36.04 -58.43 20.97
CA PHE A 1083 -35.09 -58.56 19.87
C PHE A 1083 -34.14 -57.37 19.83
N ARG A 1084 -32.86 -57.67 19.59
CA ARG A 1084 -31.84 -56.67 19.22
C ARG A 1084 -31.54 -56.84 17.75
N HIS A 1085 -31.53 -55.71 17.05
CA HIS A 1085 -31.33 -55.65 15.62
C HIS A 1085 -30.11 -54.80 15.32
N THR A 1086 -29.37 -55.20 14.29
CA THR A 1086 -28.37 -54.35 13.67
C THR A 1086 -28.65 -54.23 12.18
N VAL A 1087 -28.34 -53.08 11.58
CA VAL A 1087 -28.32 -52.88 10.13
C VAL A 1087 -27.06 -52.11 9.77
N LYS A 1088 -26.29 -52.62 8.80
CA LYS A 1088 -25.07 -52.00 8.32
C LYS A 1088 -25.04 -51.98 6.79
N GLY A 1089 -25.13 -50.78 6.24
CA GLY A 1089 -24.85 -50.50 4.84
C GLY A 1089 -23.36 -50.54 4.53
N GLY A 1090 -22.98 -51.05 3.35
CA GLY A 1090 -21.61 -50.90 2.85
C GLY A 1090 -21.22 -49.42 2.80
N GLY A 1091 -20.12 -49.04 3.45
CA GLY A 1091 -19.67 -47.63 3.51
C GLY A 1091 -20.44 -46.71 4.47
N LEU A 1092 -21.40 -47.24 5.24
CA LEU A 1092 -22.15 -46.49 6.26
C LEU A 1092 -21.84 -47.01 7.68
N ALA A 1093 -22.13 -46.19 8.69
CA ALA A 1093 -22.08 -46.62 10.09
C ALA A 1093 -23.16 -47.68 10.37
N GLY A 1094 -22.89 -48.57 11.33
CA GLY A 1094 -23.83 -49.63 11.72
C GLY A 1094 -24.86 -49.13 12.72
N GLU A 1095 -26.13 -49.38 12.47
CA GLU A 1095 -27.28 -48.91 13.25
C GLU A 1095 -27.83 -50.02 14.14
N ASP A 1096 -28.08 -49.71 15.41
CA ASP A 1096 -28.59 -50.65 16.42
C ASP A 1096 -29.97 -50.20 16.90
N TYR A 1097 -30.93 -51.12 16.98
CA TYR A 1097 -32.26 -50.85 17.54
C TYR A 1097 -32.87 -52.09 18.18
N THR A 1098 -34.00 -51.93 18.87
CA THR A 1098 -34.69 -53.02 19.55
C THR A 1098 -36.15 -53.13 19.12
N SER A 1099 -36.72 -54.32 19.21
CA SER A 1099 -38.15 -54.53 19.01
C SER A 1099 -38.72 -55.53 20.01
N GLN A 1100 -40.02 -55.43 20.23
CA GLN A 1100 -40.81 -56.29 21.09
C GLN A 1100 -41.84 -57.03 20.24
N LEU A 1101 -42.16 -58.26 20.63
CA LEU A 1101 -43.12 -59.11 19.94
C LEU A 1101 -44.04 -59.77 20.95
N TRP A 1102 -45.35 -59.63 20.76
CA TRP A 1102 -46.34 -60.54 21.34
C TRP A 1102 -46.86 -61.44 20.23
N SER A 1103 -46.74 -62.74 20.38
CA SER A 1103 -47.28 -63.69 19.41
C SER A 1103 -48.07 -64.78 20.12
N GLY A 1104 -49.24 -65.11 19.59
CA GLY A 1104 -50.10 -66.14 20.12
C GLY A 1104 -50.69 -66.98 19.01
N SER A 1105 -50.86 -68.27 19.28
CA SER A 1105 -51.41 -69.22 18.33
C SER A 1105 -52.48 -70.08 18.96
N VAL A 1106 -53.49 -70.42 18.15
CA VAL A 1106 -54.41 -71.53 18.41
C VAL A 1106 -54.37 -72.46 17.21
N GLU A 1107 -54.03 -73.72 17.44
CA GLU A 1107 -54.00 -74.80 16.46
C GLU A 1107 -55.02 -75.86 16.84
N ALA A 1108 -55.73 -76.41 15.87
CA ALA A 1108 -56.57 -77.58 16.05
C ALA A 1108 -56.36 -78.56 14.91
N GLY A 1109 -56.41 -79.85 15.21
CA GLY A 1109 -56.35 -80.89 14.20
C GLY A 1109 -57.09 -82.13 14.64
N TRP A 1110 -57.29 -83.06 13.71
CA TRP A 1110 -57.98 -84.32 14.00
C TRP A 1110 -57.32 -85.46 13.26
N ALA A 1111 -56.57 -86.28 13.99
CA ALA A 1111 -55.96 -87.47 13.43
C ALA A 1111 -57.00 -88.56 13.22
N LEU A 1112 -57.23 -88.90 11.95
CA LEU A 1112 -58.16 -89.94 11.52
C LEU A 1112 -57.37 -91.17 11.07
N PRO A 1113 -57.63 -92.36 11.63
CA PRO A 1113 -57.06 -93.59 11.09
C PRO A 1113 -57.69 -93.86 9.72
N VAL A 1114 -56.87 -93.99 8.67
CA VAL A 1114 -57.33 -94.19 7.28
C VAL A 1114 -56.96 -95.56 6.71
N GLY A 1115 -56.12 -96.33 7.40
CA GLY A 1115 -55.76 -97.70 7.00
C GLY A 1115 -54.85 -98.41 8.00
N HIS A 1116 -54.97 -99.74 8.06
CA HIS A 1116 -54.10 -100.60 8.87
C HIS A 1116 -53.11 -101.34 7.97
N THR A 1117 -51.84 -101.40 8.35
CA THR A 1117 -50.79 -102.20 7.70
C THR A 1117 -50.19 -103.16 8.72
N GLY A 1118 -49.44 -104.17 8.25
CA GLY A 1118 -48.73 -105.11 9.14
C GLY A 1118 -47.69 -104.45 10.06
N ALA A 1119 -47.36 -103.18 9.82
CA ALA A 1119 -46.41 -102.41 10.61
C ALA A 1119 -47.07 -101.37 11.54
N GLY A 1120 -48.37 -101.07 11.41
CA GLY A 1120 -49.02 -99.96 12.13
C GLY A 1120 -50.26 -99.38 11.45
N VAL A 1121 -50.77 -98.26 11.96
CA VAL A 1121 -51.94 -97.53 11.44
C VAL A 1121 -51.51 -96.26 10.71
N VAL A 1122 -51.94 -96.09 9.47
CA VAL A 1122 -51.78 -94.85 8.71
C VAL A 1122 -52.84 -93.86 9.15
N HIS A 1123 -52.43 -92.65 9.49
CA HIS A 1123 -53.30 -91.55 9.90
C HIS A 1123 -53.20 -90.40 8.91
N VAL A 1124 -54.35 -89.77 8.65
CA VAL A 1124 -54.45 -88.46 8.01
C VAL A 1124 -54.98 -87.48 9.05
N GLU A 1125 -54.28 -86.37 9.22
CA GLU A 1125 -54.59 -85.34 10.20
C GLU A 1125 -54.73 -83.99 9.50
N PRO A 1126 -55.96 -83.58 9.13
CA PRO A 1126 -56.24 -82.19 8.80
C PRO A 1126 -55.94 -81.29 10.00
N GLN A 1127 -55.35 -80.14 9.72
CA GLN A 1127 -54.88 -79.15 10.69
C GLN A 1127 -55.30 -77.74 10.27
N VAL A 1128 -55.68 -76.92 11.25
CA VAL A 1128 -55.87 -75.48 11.08
C VAL A 1128 -55.16 -74.74 12.21
N GLN A 1129 -54.48 -73.65 11.88
CA GLN A 1129 -53.79 -72.81 12.87
C GLN A 1129 -54.07 -71.34 12.58
N LEU A 1130 -54.34 -70.58 13.64
CA LEU A 1130 -54.41 -69.13 13.61
C LEU A 1130 -53.29 -68.60 14.49
N VAL A 1131 -52.43 -67.75 13.93
CA VAL A 1131 -51.36 -67.07 14.64
C VAL A 1131 -51.61 -65.58 14.57
N TYR A 1132 -51.78 -64.94 15.72
CA TYR A 1132 -51.80 -63.49 15.85
C TYR A 1132 -50.42 -63.00 16.30
N THR A 1133 -49.90 -61.99 15.62
CA THR A 1133 -48.61 -61.39 15.93
C THR A 1133 -48.76 -59.88 16.06
N ASP A 1134 -48.33 -59.33 17.18
CA ASP A 1134 -48.22 -57.89 17.42
C ASP A 1134 -46.74 -57.54 17.58
N TYR A 1135 -46.20 -56.86 16.58
CA TYR A 1135 -44.81 -56.45 16.52
C TYR A 1135 -44.71 -54.95 16.73
N HIS A 1136 -43.84 -54.54 17.66
CA HIS A 1136 -43.57 -53.14 17.93
C HIS A 1136 -42.06 -52.87 17.95
N ALA A 1137 -41.63 -51.89 17.17
CA ALA A 1137 -40.29 -51.29 17.26
C ALA A 1137 -40.46 -49.78 17.40
N GLY A 1138 -39.72 -49.17 18.33
CA GLY A 1138 -39.69 -47.71 18.46
C GLY A 1138 -39.14 -47.05 17.19
N SER A 1139 -39.46 -45.77 16.98
CA SER A 1139 -38.83 -44.99 15.92
C SER A 1139 -37.32 -44.86 16.19
N HIS A 1140 -36.52 -45.16 15.17
CA HIS A 1140 -35.07 -45.09 15.24
C HIS A 1140 -34.57 -44.02 14.27
N THR A 1141 -33.78 -43.05 14.74
CA THR A 1141 -33.10 -42.10 13.85
C THR A 1141 -31.69 -42.60 13.60
N GLU A 1142 -31.38 -42.90 12.35
CA GLU A 1142 -30.05 -43.30 11.94
C GLU A 1142 -29.03 -42.17 12.13
N ARG A 1143 -27.74 -42.50 12.16
CA ARG A 1143 -26.69 -41.46 12.12
C ARG A 1143 -26.70 -40.61 10.86
N THR A 1144 -27.36 -41.10 9.80
CA THR A 1144 -27.60 -40.36 8.55
C THR A 1144 -28.71 -39.31 8.68
N GLY A 1145 -29.43 -39.27 9.81
CA GLY A 1145 -30.58 -38.40 10.05
C GLY A 1145 -31.93 -39.03 9.65
N THR A 1146 -31.92 -40.19 9.00
CA THR A 1146 -33.14 -40.86 8.54
C THR A 1146 -33.95 -41.44 9.69
N VAL A 1147 -35.22 -41.09 9.82
CA VAL A 1147 -36.14 -41.67 10.80
C VAL A 1147 -36.80 -42.93 10.24
N VAL A 1148 -36.48 -44.06 10.84
CA VAL A 1148 -37.03 -45.38 10.50
C VAL A 1148 -38.14 -45.73 11.49
N ARG A 1149 -39.32 -46.08 10.97
CA ARG A 1149 -40.46 -46.53 11.79
C ARG A 1149 -41.17 -47.72 11.17
N SER A 1150 -41.74 -48.57 12.02
CA SER A 1150 -42.68 -49.58 11.56
C SER A 1150 -43.95 -48.91 11.02
N ASP A 1151 -44.44 -49.35 9.85
CA ASP A 1151 -45.66 -48.81 9.25
C ASP A 1151 -46.79 -49.85 9.28
N ARG A 1152 -46.55 -51.04 8.69
CA ARG A 1152 -47.44 -52.19 8.80
C ARG A 1152 -46.64 -53.41 9.27
N SER A 1153 -46.94 -53.87 10.48
CA SER A 1153 -46.22 -54.98 11.12
C SER A 1153 -47.13 -55.83 11.97
N GLY A 1154 -46.97 -57.15 11.90
CA GLY A 1154 -47.83 -58.09 12.61
C GLY A 1154 -49.11 -58.41 11.83
N GLY A 1155 -50.14 -58.88 12.52
CA GLY A 1155 -51.42 -59.30 11.95
C GLY A 1155 -51.71 -60.78 12.17
N VAL A 1156 -52.75 -61.26 11.47
CA VAL A 1156 -53.19 -62.66 11.54
C VAL A 1156 -52.62 -63.46 10.38
N ALA A 1157 -52.00 -64.59 10.70
CA ALA A 1157 -51.62 -65.64 9.76
C ALA A 1157 -52.49 -66.89 10.01
N THR A 1158 -53.00 -67.47 8.93
CA THR A 1158 -53.80 -68.71 8.95
C THR A 1158 -53.02 -69.82 8.28
N ARG A 1159 -52.93 -71.00 8.88
CA ARG A 1159 -52.44 -72.23 8.26
C ARG A 1159 -53.59 -73.19 8.10
N VAL A 1160 -53.75 -73.78 6.93
CA VAL A 1160 -54.61 -74.93 6.68
C VAL A 1160 -53.73 -76.01 6.08
N GLY A 1161 -53.68 -77.18 6.70
CA GLY A 1161 -52.77 -78.23 6.27
C GLY A 1161 -53.31 -79.62 6.51
N THR A 1162 -52.59 -80.61 5.99
CA THR A 1162 -52.83 -82.02 6.26
C THR A 1162 -51.51 -82.73 6.49
N ARG A 1163 -51.46 -83.55 7.55
CA ARG A 1163 -50.33 -84.42 7.88
C ARG A 1163 -50.70 -85.87 7.62
N LEU A 1164 -49.87 -86.58 6.87
CA LEU A 1164 -49.95 -88.03 6.67
C LEU A 1164 -48.80 -88.67 7.44
N PHE A 1165 -49.11 -89.61 8.34
CA PHE A 1165 -48.09 -90.31 9.12
C PHE A 1165 -48.46 -91.76 9.41
N HIS A 1166 -47.44 -92.59 9.63
CA HIS A 1166 -47.62 -93.99 10.00
C HIS A 1166 -47.28 -94.20 11.48
N ALA A 1167 -48.28 -94.65 12.25
CA ALA A 1167 -48.17 -94.93 13.67
C ALA A 1167 -47.94 -96.44 13.92
N PRO A 1168 -46.79 -96.86 14.46
CA PRO A 1168 -46.40 -98.26 14.59
C PRO A 1168 -47.27 -99.02 15.61
N ALA A 1169 -47.50 -100.31 15.37
CA ALA A 1169 -48.35 -101.16 16.23
C ALA A 1169 -47.65 -101.77 17.47
N GLY A 1170 -46.33 -101.61 17.63
CA GLY A 1170 -45.54 -102.28 18.67
C GLY A 1170 -44.67 -101.36 19.53
N GLU A 1171 -44.32 -101.80 20.74
CA GLU A 1171 -43.57 -101.03 21.77
C GLU A 1171 -42.02 -101.09 21.63
N GLY A 1172 -41.51 -101.43 20.44
CA GLY A 1172 -40.08 -101.60 20.20
C GLY A 1172 -39.26 -100.32 20.46
N VAL A 1173 -37.98 -100.49 20.82
CA VAL A 1173 -37.03 -99.38 20.92
C VAL A 1173 -35.75 -99.76 20.14
N PRO A 1174 -35.36 -99.02 19.08
CA PRO A 1174 -36.00 -97.81 18.56
C PRO A 1174 -37.22 -98.09 17.66
N THR A 1175 -38.16 -97.15 17.59
CA THR A 1175 -39.29 -97.20 16.63
C THR A 1175 -39.45 -95.87 15.90
N TRP A 1176 -39.66 -95.91 14.58
CA TRP A 1176 -39.71 -94.74 13.69
C TRP A 1176 -41.12 -94.48 13.14
N MET A 1177 -41.44 -93.20 12.92
CA MET A 1177 -42.71 -92.66 12.45
C MET A 1177 -42.45 -91.61 11.36
N PRO A 1178 -42.33 -92.01 10.08
CA PRO A 1178 -42.20 -91.06 8.98
C PRO A 1178 -43.50 -90.28 8.77
N TYR A 1179 -43.37 -89.04 8.29
CA TYR A 1179 -44.51 -88.19 7.96
C TYR A 1179 -44.24 -87.26 6.78
N LEU A 1180 -45.34 -86.87 6.13
CA LEU A 1180 -45.43 -85.84 5.09
C LEU A 1180 -46.50 -84.84 5.49
N GLU A 1181 -46.20 -83.55 5.42
CA GLU A 1181 -47.17 -82.47 5.60
C GLU A 1181 -47.25 -81.59 4.37
N LEU A 1182 -48.47 -81.17 4.03
CA LEU A 1182 -48.75 -80.14 3.06
C LEU A 1182 -49.58 -79.06 3.75
N ASN A 1183 -49.09 -77.82 3.74
CA ASN A 1183 -49.70 -76.67 4.38
C ASN A 1183 -49.89 -75.53 3.36
N TRP A 1184 -51.05 -74.89 3.40
CA TRP A 1184 -51.28 -73.58 2.81
C TRP A 1184 -51.34 -72.55 3.93
N TRP A 1185 -50.54 -71.49 3.78
CA TRP A 1185 -50.52 -70.39 4.72
C TRP A 1185 -51.04 -69.11 4.05
N HIS A 1186 -51.88 -68.37 4.77
CA HIS A 1186 -52.43 -67.09 4.37
C HIS A 1186 -52.12 -66.00 5.38
N ASN A 1187 -51.52 -64.89 4.95
CA ASN A 1187 -51.29 -63.70 5.77
C ASN A 1187 -52.25 -62.57 5.36
N SER A 1188 -52.82 -61.88 6.36
CA SER A 1188 -53.77 -60.78 6.16
C SER A 1188 -53.20 -59.59 5.37
N HIS A 1189 -51.93 -59.24 5.57
CA HIS A 1189 -51.21 -58.24 4.78
C HIS A 1189 -49.70 -58.54 4.75
N GLY A 1190 -48.97 -57.85 3.87
CA GLY A 1190 -47.50 -57.86 3.85
C GLY A 1190 -46.94 -56.86 4.87
N ASN A 1191 -45.67 -57.04 5.23
CA ASN A 1191 -44.95 -56.12 6.10
C ASN A 1191 -44.51 -54.85 5.34
N ALA A 1192 -44.42 -53.72 6.05
CA ALA A 1192 -43.93 -52.47 5.51
C ALA A 1192 -43.22 -51.63 6.57
N MET A 1193 -42.15 -50.96 6.16
CA MET A 1193 -41.35 -50.05 6.96
C MET A 1193 -41.33 -48.68 6.31
N ALA A 1194 -41.34 -47.60 7.10
CA ALA A 1194 -41.26 -46.24 6.60
C ALA A 1194 -39.91 -45.58 6.95
N PHE A 1195 -39.34 -44.86 5.98
CA PHE A 1195 -38.07 -44.13 6.07
C PHE A 1195 -38.36 -42.67 5.74
N ASP A 1196 -38.38 -41.80 6.74
CA ASP A 1196 -38.84 -40.40 6.63
C ASP A 1196 -40.20 -40.24 5.92
N GLY A 1197 -41.09 -41.22 6.11
CA GLY A 1197 -42.41 -41.25 5.50
C GLY A 1197 -42.50 -42.00 4.16
N VAL A 1198 -41.37 -42.34 3.53
CA VAL A 1198 -41.36 -43.22 2.34
C VAL A 1198 -41.57 -44.67 2.77
N VAL A 1199 -42.68 -45.27 2.36
CA VAL A 1199 -43.07 -46.64 2.76
C VAL A 1199 -42.50 -47.66 1.78
N VAL A 1200 -41.66 -48.56 2.28
CA VAL A 1200 -41.13 -49.71 1.53
C VAL A 1200 -41.92 -50.96 1.94
N THR A 1201 -42.55 -51.61 0.96
CA THR A 1201 -43.44 -52.76 1.19
C THR A 1201 -42.84 -54.04 0.67
N GLN A 1202 -43.03 -55.14 1.40
CA GLN A 1202 -42.67 -56.47 0.95
C GLN A 1202 -43.54 -56.90 -0.24
N ASP A 1203 -42.94 -57.53 -1.27
CA ASP A 1203 -43.68 -58.10 -2.40
C ASP A 1203 -44.15 -59.54 -2.13
N GLY A 1204 -43.58 -60.14 -1.09
CA GLY A 1204 -43.75 -61.53 -0.73
C GLY A 1204 -45.19 -61.98 -0.50
N PRO A 1205 -45.38 -63.30 -0.32
CA PRO A 1205 -46.67 -63.91 -0.55
C PRO A 1205 -47.63 -63.71 0.60
N ARG A 1206 -48.82 -63.16 0.29
CA ARG A 1206 -50.00 -63.34 1.14
C ARG A 1206 -50.42 -64.81 1.21
N ASN A 1207 -50.06 -65.62 0.23
CA ASN A 1207 -50.38 -67.05 0.14
C ASN A 1207 -49.11 -67.85 -0.16
N ARG A 1208 -48.67 -68.69 0.77
CA ARG A 1208 -47.51 -69.58 0.59
C ARG A 1208 -47.90 -71.04 0.74
N VAL A 1209 -47.29 -71.90 -0.05
CA VAL A 1209 -47.42 -73.35 0.07
C VAL A 1209 -46.18 -73.87 0.77
N GLU A 1210 -46.36 -74.77 1.73
CA GLU A 1210 -45.29 -75.42 2.48
C GLU A 1210 -45.44 -76.94 2.39
N THR A 1211 -44.33 -77.61 2.12
CA THR A 1211 -44.21 -79.06 2.19
C THR A 1211 -43.19 -79.42 3.27
N LYS A 1212 -43.54 -80.29 4.21
CA LYS A 1212 -42.57 -80.84 5.19
C LYS A 1212 -42.46 -82.35 5.04
N VAL A 1213 -41.23 -82.85 5.03
CA VAL A 1213 -40.93 -84.29 5.09
C VAL A 1213 -40.09 -84.55 6.33
N GLY A 1214 -40.49 -85.51 7.15
CA GLY A 1214 -39.79 -85.77 8.40
C GLY A 1214 -40.02 -87.15 8.98
N ALA A 1215 -39.39 -87.40 10.11
CA ALA A 1215 -39.60 -88.60 10.89
C ALA A 1215 -39.49 -88.31 12.39
N GLN A 1216 -40.17 -89.12 13.18
CA GLN A 1216 -40.05 -89.15 14.62
C GLN A 1216 -39.60 -90.53 15.09
N ALA A 1217 -38.78 -90.58 16.13
CA ALA A 1217 -38.24 -91.81 16.69
C ALA A 1217 -38.43 -91.87 18.20
N ARG A 1218 -38.91 -93.02 18.67
CA ARG A 1218 -38.75 -93.47 20.06
C ARG A 1218 -37.40 -94.17 20.16
N ILE A 1219 -36.47 -93.61 20.91
CA ILE A 1219 -35.09 -94.14 21.04
C ILE A 1219 -34.77 -94.68 22.44
N GLY A 1220 -35.69 -94.53 23.39
CA GLY A 1220 -35.58 -95.03 24.75
C GLY A 1220 -36.94 -95.08 25.43
N GLN A 1221 -37.03 -95.61 26.65
CA GLN A 1221 -38.28 -95.52 27.44
C GLN A 1221 -38.64 -94.10 27.87
N ARG A 1222 -37.67 -93.18 27.88
CA ARG A 1222 -37.84 -91.79 28.30
C ARG A 1222 -37.49 -90.77 27.21
N TRP A 1223 -36.92 -91.19 26.09
CA TRP A 1223 -36.38 -90.32 25.05
C TRP A 1223 -37.16 -90.44 23.74
N ARG A 1224 -37.49 -89.29 23.16
CA ARG A 1224 -38.07 -89.14 21.81
C ARG A 1224 -37.25 -88.13 21.02
N LEU A 1225 -37.10 -88.38 19.73
CA LEU A 1225 -36.47 -87.47 18.76
C LEU A 1225 -37.42 -87.23 17.59
N TRP A 1226 -37.42 -86.06 16.99
CA TRP A 1226 -38.09 -85.81 15.71
C TRP A 1226 -37.31 -84.82 14.87
N GLY A 1227 -37.50 -84.87 13.56
CA GLY A 1227 -36.95 -83.85 12.67
C GLY A 1227 -37.69 -83.79 11.34
N ASN A 1228 -37.52 -82.68 10.63
CA ASN A 1228 -38.03 -82.48 9.28
C ASN A 1228 -37.15 -81.55 8.45
N LEU A 1229 -37.34 -81.65 7.13
CA LEU A 1229 -37.00 -80.64 6.15
C LEU A 1229 -38.30 -80.03 5.62
N GLY A 1230 -38.42 -78.71 5.71
CA GLY A 1230 -39.53 -77.92 5.19
C GLY A 1230 -39.09 -77.06 4.01
N TYR A 1231 -39.92 -77.01 2.98
CA TYR A 1231 -39.77 -76.13 1.82
C TYR A 1231 -41.01 -75.27 1.66
N GLN A 1232 -40.84 -73.95 1.53
CA GLN A 1232 -41.92 -73.01 1.28
C GLN A 1232 -41.69 -72.23 -0.01
N TYR A 1233 -42.75 -71.97 -0.76
CA TYR A 1233 -42.73 -71.17 -1.97
C TYR A 1233 -43.96 -70.26 -2.09
N GLY A 1234 -43.78 -69.06 -2.65
CA GLY A 1234 -44.87 -68.14 -3.02
C GLY A 1234 -44.44 -67.01 -3.97
N ASN A 1235 -45.36 -66.09 -4.29
CA ASN A 1235 -45.08 -64.95 -5.18
C ASN A 1235 -44.13 -63.92 -4.54
N GLY A 1236 -43.67 -62.93 -5.33
CA GLY A 1236 -42.69 -61.94 -4.84
C GLY A 1236 -41.28 -62.51 -4.65
N GLY A 1237 -40.96 -63.62 -5.33
CA GLY A 1237 -39.65 -64.29 -5.23
C GLY A 1237 -39.40 -64.96 -3.88
N TYR A 1238 -40.44 -65.26 -3.10
CA TYR A 1238 -40.27 -65.88 -1.78
C TYR A 1238 -40.05 -67.39 -1.88
N GLU A 1239 -38.94 -67.83 -1.31
CA GLU A 1239 -38.57 -69.23 -1.21
C GLU A 1239 -37.90 -69.45 0.15
N SER A 1240 -38.18 -70.56 0.83
CA SER A 1240 -37.53 -70.87 2.10
C SER A 1240 -37.29 -72.37 2.29
N ILE A 1241 -36.13 -72.70 2.84
CA ILE A 1241 -35.72 -74.06 3.23
C ILE A 1241 -35.42 -74.05 4.72
N THR A 1242 -36.06 -74.93 5.50
CA THR A 1242 -35.85 -75.05 6.95
C THR A 1242 -35.59 -76.50 7.34
N GLY A 1243 -34.57 -76.74 8.16
CA GLY A 1243 -34.34 -78.00 8.86
C GLY A 1243 -34.63 -77.87 10.35
N LEU A 1244 -35.33 -78.85 10.92
CA LEU A 1244 -35.66 -78.89 12.35
C LEU A 1244 -35.25 -80.22 12.97
N LEU A 1245 -34.72 -80.16 14.20
CA LEU A 1245 -34.46 -81.30 15.06
C LEU A 1245 -35.01 -81.01 16.47
N GLY A 1246 -35.74 -81.95 17.05
CA GLY A 1246 -36.27 -81.85 18.40
C GLY A 1246 -36.04 -83.11 19.22
N VAL A 1247 -35.98 -82.93 20.53
CA VAL A 1247 -35.82 -83.97 21.53
C VAL A 1247 -36.78 -83.75 22.69
N ARG A 1248 -37.34 -84.83 23.23
CA ARG A 1248 -38.20 -84.81 24.41
C ARG A 1248 -37.75 -85.89 25.40
N TYR A 1249 -37.66 -85.51 26.68
CA TYR A 1249 -37.37 -86.38 27.80
C TYR A 1249 -38.54 -86.40 28.78
N ALA A 1250 -38.96 -87.59 29.22
CA ALA A 1250 -40.03 -87.78 30.20
C ALA A 1250 -39.48 -88.40 31.50
N TRP A 1251 -39.67 -87.77 32.66
CA TRP A 1251 -39.19 -88.27 33.95
C TRP A 1251 -40.29 -88.57 34.97
#